data_AF-A0A838THG1-F1
#
_entry.id   AF-A0A838THG1-F1
#
_cell.length_a   1.000
_cell.length_b   1.000
_cell.length_c   1.000
_cell.angle_alpha   90.00
_cell.angle_beta   90.00
_cell.angle_gamma   90.00
#
_symmetry.space_group_name_H-M   'P 1'
#
loop_
_entity.id
_entity.type
_entity.pdbx_description
1 polymer ?
#
loop_
_entity_poly.entity_id
_entity_poly.type
_entity_poly.pdbx_seq_one_letter_code
_entity_poly.pdbx_strand_id
1 'polypeptide(L)'
;LRGNHRYVFTLIQEFLEPEMLSDRPDIIVLTDEAHRSQYDTLALNMRASLPKAMFLAFTGTPLIAGEERTREVFGDYVSIYDFQQSVEDGATVPLFYENRTPELHLKNPDLNEDIYALIEEAELDEDAEKQLERQLGKQYHIITRDDRLEKVAKDIVSHFVGRGFQGKAMVVSIDKATALKMYVKVRSHWEAETAKVEKELMKLKSFKESDPERVRFLNDRLALKSTDMALIVSPAQNEIEQMAKLGFDIVPHRKRMHTEALDEKFKDPDDPLRLVFVCAMWLTGFDAPSCSTIYLDKPMRNHTLMQTIARANRVFPGKHSGLIVDYANVFASLEKALAIYGAGKGGATPVRDKAELLRELRKALQEAREFCATQGVVLADAENASGLDRVRLIGEAVEMLISPDPLRKQFLAHERLVRMLFQAVKPDPAVLEFASSAYCLGIIADEIRLRTGGAGPSDISEVLSKVNELLDESIAADGFQISDDGTGRPLIDLAKIDFEKLAQRFKQSKKKNIDLERLKAAIRAQLDKLIRINKTRADYLAKFEELIESYNSGSRSIEELFEELLTFSRSLNEEEQRHVREQLTDDELTVFDILTRPGPELSAEEREEVKKVARQLLRRVKGAVVLEWREKAQARAQIRLAIEDELDEGLPRSYSPELYKQKCSAVFEHVFESLSDAKAA
;
A
#
# COMPACT_ATOMS: atom_id res chain seq x y z
N LEU A 1 -25.95 -29.81 -17.60
CA LEU A 1 -24.76 -29.88 -18.49
C LEU A 1 -25.12 -30.23 -19.95
N ARG A 2 -26.04 -29.51 -20.60
CA ARG A 2 -26.44 -29.81 -22.01
C ARG A 2 -25.54 -29.19 -23.09
N GLY A 3 -24.48 -28.47 -22.69
CA GLY A 3 -23.45 -27.89 -23.58
C GLY A 3 -22.05 -28.33 -23.16
N ASN A 4 -21.15 -28.50 -24.14
CA ASN A 4 -19.76 -28.94 -23.92
C ASN A 4 -18.86 -27.76 -23.50
N HIS A 5 -19.16 -27.17 -22.34
CA HIS A 5 -18.40 -26.06 -21.78
C HIS A 5 -17.13 -26.58 -21.09
N ARG A 6 -15.98 -25.94 -21.36
CA ARG A 6 -14.69 -26.30 -20.75
C ARG A 6 -14.59 -25.95 -19.26
N TYR A 7 -15.36 -24.97 -18.81
CA TYR A 7 -15.41 -24.51 -17.42
C TYR A 7 -16.87 -24.35 -16.98
N VAL A 8 -17.16 -24.80 -15.77
CA VAL A 8 -18.49 -24.72 -15.15
C VAL A 8 -18.30 -24.26 -13.71
N PHE A 9 -18.95 -23.14 -13.36
CA PHE A 9 -19.04 -22.65 -11.98
C PHE A 9 -20.44 -22.94 -11.47
N THR A 10 -20.54 -23.57 -10.29
CA THR A 10 -21.81 -23.91 -9.67
C THR A 10 -21.68 -23.87 -8.16
N LEU A 11 -22.80 -23.61 -7.49
CA LEU A 11 -22.93 -23.76 -6.06
C LEU A 11 -23.17 -25.25 -5.72
N ILE A 12 -22.73 -25.67 -4.53
CA ILE A 12 -22.93 -27.06 -4.07
C ILE A 12 -24.41 -27.38 -3.84
N GLN A 13 -25.21 -26.35 -3.57
CA GLN A 13 -26.66 -26.41 -3.39
C GLN A 13 -27.41 -26.89 -4.64
N GLU A 14 -26.79 -26.90 -5.82
CA GLU A 14 -27.40 -27.46 -7.03
C GLU A 14 -27.39 -29.00 -7.04
N PHE A 15 -26.64 -29.66 -6.14
CA PHE A 15 -26.54 -31.12 -6.04
C PHE A 15 -27.48 -31.69 -4.96
N LEU A 16 -28.77 -31.32 -5.03
CA LEU A 16 -29.79 -31.79 -4.07
C LEU A 16 -30.09 -33.28 -4.21
N GLU A 17 -29.96 -33.83 -5.42
CA GLU A 17 -30.25 -35.23 -5.74
C GLU A 17 -29.01 -35.91 -6.34
N PRO A 18 -28.78 -37.21 -6.08
CA PRO A 18 -27.63 -37.97 -6.60
C PRO A 18 -27.84 -38.45 -8.05
N GLU A 19 -28.37 -37.61 -8.93
CA GLU A 19 -28.59 -37.97 -10.33
C GLU A 19 -27.25 -38.00 -11.10
N MET A 20 -26.97 -39.08 -11.84
CA MET A 20 -25.74 -39.18 -12.64
C MET A 20 -25.75 -38.18 -13.79
N LEU A 21 -24.96 -37.11 -13.65
CA LEU A 21 -24.84 -36.05 -14.65
C LEU A 21 -23.81 -36.37 -15.73
N SER A 22 -22.71 -37.05 -15.38
CA SER A 22 -21.65 -37.43 -16.32
C SER A 22 -20.70 -38.48 -15.72
N ASP A 23 -20.29 -39.47 -16.49
CA ASP A 23 -19.37 -40.53 -16.07
C ASP A 23 -17.96 -40.41 -16.70
N ARG A 24 -17.66 -39.25 -17.29
CA ARG A 24 -16.39 -38.93 -17.94
C ARG A 24 -15.23 -38.90 -16.93
N PRO A 25 -14.08 -39.54 -17.26
CA PRO A 25 -12.92 -39.58 -16.38
C PRO A 25 -12.03 -38.32 -16.45
N ASP A 26 -12.24 -37.46 -17.45
CA ASP A 26 -11.45 -36.25 -17.71
C ASP A 26 -12.07 -34.99 -17.09
N ILE A 27 -13.00 -35.16 -16.15
CA ILE A 27 -13.58 -34.07 -15.37
C ILE A 27 -12.75 -33.86 -14.11
N ILE A 28 -12.37 -32.61 -13.86
CA ILE A 28 -11.69 -32.18 -12.64
C ILE A 28 -12.63 -31.24 -11.90
N VAL A 29 -12.96 -31.59 -10.66
CA VAL A 29 -13.78 -30.78 -9.75
C VAL A 29 -12.84 -30.09 -8.77
N LEU A 30 -12.85 -28.76 -8.78
CA LEU A 30 -12.14 -27.92 -7.83
C LEU A 30 -13.15 -27.40 -6.80
N THR A 31 -12.96 -27.74 -5.53
CA THR A 31 -13.85 -27.32 -4.43
C THR A 31 -13.14 -26.27 -3.59
N ASP A 32 -13.75 -25.11 -3.41
CA ASP A 32 -13.27 -24.07 -2.51
C ASP A 32 -13.91 -24.23 -1.12
N GLU A 33 -13.15 -23.95 -0.06
CA GLU A 33 -13.56 -24.07 1.36
C GLU A 33 -14.22 -25.41 1.75
N ALA A 34 -13.56 -26.54 1.44
CA ALA A 34 -14.12 -27.89 1.48
C ALA A 34 -14.42 -28.51 2.87
N HIS A 35 -14.59 -27.71 3.93
CA HIS A 35 -14.67 -28.18 5.32
C HIS A 35 -15.99 -27.98 6.04
N ARG A 36 -17.03 -27.44 5.39
CA ARG A 36 -18.30 -27.26 6.10
C ARG A 36 -18.98 -28.62 6.28
N SER A 37 -19.01 -29.11 7.52
CA SER A 37 -19.66 -30.34 7.99
C SER A 37 -21.12 -30.48 7.57
N GLN A 38 -21.79 -29.37 7.26
CA GLN A 38 -23.16 -29.35 6.74
C GLN A 38 -23.31 -29.84 5.29
N TYR A 39 -22.22 -29.94 4.53
CA TYR A 39 -22.27 -30.35 3.12
C TYR A 39 -22.06 -31.85 2.90
N ASP A 40 -21.93 -32.67 3.94
CA ASP A 40 -21.67 -34.11 3.81
C ASP A 40 -22.64 -34.76 2.80
N THR A 41 -23.94 -34.45 2.85
CA THR A 41 -24.93 -35.00 1.91
C THR A 41 -24.80 -34.44 0.49
N LEU A 42 -24.61 -33.14 0.31
CA LEU A 42 -24.50 -32.52 -1.02
C LEU A 42 -23.18 -32.87 -1.71
N ALA A 43 -22.09 -32.99 -0.96
CA ALA A 43 -20.80 -33.44 -1.46
C ALA A 43 -20.84 -34.92 -1.89
N LEU A 44 -21.58 -35.76 -1.15
CA LEU A 44 -21.89 -37.14 -1.55
C LEU A 44 -22.72 -37.18 -2.84
N ASN A 45 -23.77 -36.36 -2.95
CA ASN A 45 -24.59 -36.26 -4.15
C ASN A 45 -23.78 -35.79 -5.37
N MET A 46 -22.90 -34.80 -5.20
CA MET A 46 -22.01 -34.32 -6.26
C MET A 46 -21.08 -35.43 -6.76
N ARG A 47 -20.52 -36.23 -5.85
CA ARG A 47 -19.71 -37.40 -6.23
C ARG A 47 -20.52 -38.47 -6.95
N ALA A 48 -21.72 -38.78 -6.45
CA ALA A 48 -22.63 -39.71 -7.11
C ALA A 48 -23.03 -39.22 -8.52
N SER A 49 -23.15 -37.91 -8.68
CA SER A 49 -23.45 -37.25 -9.96
C SER A 49 -22.29 -37.30 -10.95
N LEU A 50 -21.05 -37.36 -10.46
CA LEU A 50 -19.80 -37.32 -11.24
C LEU A 50 -18.83 -38.45 -10.82
N PRO A 51 -19.20 -39.73 -11.01
CA PRO A 51 -18.54 -40.86 -10.37
C PRO A 51 -17.09 -41.13 -10.79
N LYS A 52 -16.65 -40.63 -11.97
CA LYS A 52 -15.27 -40.80 -12.47
C LYS A 52 -14.43 -39.52 -12.44
N ALA A 53 -14.96 -38.44 -11.88
CA ALA A 53 -14.23 -37.17 -11.82
C ALA A 53 -13.10 -37.21 -10.78
N MET A 54 -12.05 -36.43 -11.01
CA MET A 54 -11.01 -36.15 -10.01
C MET A 54 -11.42 -34.96 -9.15
N PHE A 55 -11.27 -35.06 -7.83
CA PHE A 55 -11.65 -34.01 -6.89
C PHE A 55 -10.42 -33.42 -6.22
N LEU A 56 -10.27 -32.10 -6.31
CA LEU A 56 -9.26 -31.32 -5.60
C LEU A 56 -9.99 -30.31 -4.72
N ALA A 57 -9.52 -30.16 -3.49
CA ALA A 57 -10.12 -29.29 -2.49
C ALA A 57 -9.10 -28.25 -2.01
N PHE A 58 -9.59 -27.03 -1.82
CA PHE A 58 -8.86 -25.94 -1.19
C PHE A 58 -9.51 -25.60 0.14
N THR A 59 -8.69 -25.16 1.07
CA THR A 59 -9.11 -24.84 2.43
C THR A 59 -8.18 -23.82 3.05
N GLY A 60 -8.75 -22.79 3.70
CA GLY A 60 -8.00 -21.88 4.57
C GLY A 60 -7.86 -22.38 6.01
N THR A 61 -8.60 -23.41 6.41
CA THR A 61 -8.68 -23.93 7.79
C THR A 61 -8.81 -25.45 7.76
N PRO A 62 -7.70 -26.22 7.63
CA PRO A 62 -7.75 -27.68 7.73
C PRO A 62 -8.49 -28.13 9.01
N LEU A 63 -9.55 -28.95 8.88
CA LEU A 63 -10.40 -29.30 10.03
C LEU A 63 -9.62 -29.91 11.19
N ILE A 64 -9.94 -29.48 12.40
CA ILE A 64 -9.40 -30.01 13.65
C ILE A 64 -10.60 -30.42 14.49
N ALA A 65 -10.54 -31.68 14.95
CA ALA A 65 -11.63 -32.54 15.43
C ALA A 65 -12.42 -33.20 14.29
N GLY A 66 -12.19 -34.51 14.09
CA GLY A 66 -12.82 -35.31 13.03
C GLY A 66 -11.95 -35.58 11.79
N GLU A 67 -10.62 -35.42 11.90
CA GLU A 67 -9.61 -35.55 10.82
C GLU A 67 -9.72 -36.80 9.93
N GLU A 68 -10.43 -37.84 10.38
CA GLU A 68 -10.70 -39.05 9.60
C GLU A 68 -11.53 -38.73 8.35
N ARG A 69 -12.61 -37.95 8.46
CA ARG A 69 -13.59 -37.82 7.35
C ARG A 69 -13.08 -37.05 6.14
N THR A 70 -12.33 -35.95 6.29
CA THR A 70 -11.86 -35.19 5.11
C THR A 70 -10.71 -35.89 4.39
N ARG A 71 -9.80 -36.53 5.13
CA ARG A 71 -8.77 -37.41 4.54
C ARG A 71 -9.38 -38.65 3.89
N GLU A 72 -10.40 -39.24 4.50
CA GLU A 72 -11.19 -40.33 3.90
C GLU A 72 -11.86 -39.89 2.58
N VAL A 73 -12.27 -38.63 2.48
CA VAL A 73 -13.03 -38.11 1.35
C VAL A 73 -12.13 -37.58 0.22
N PHE A 74 -11.06 -36.85 0.52
CA PHE A 74 -10.18 -36.19 -0.48
C PHE A 74 -8.75 -36.73 -0.54
N GLY A 75 -8.35 -37.61 0.39
CA GLY A 75 -6.98 -38.12 0.49
C GLY A 75 -6.03 -37.21 1.27
N ASP A 76 -4.72 -37.44 1.09
CA ASP A 76 -3.66 -36.70 1.76
C ASP A 76 -3.47 -35.28 1.20
N TYR A 77 -2.91 -34.40 2.03
CA TYR A 77 -2.53 -33.04 1.61
C TYR A 77 -1.43 -33.09 0.54
N VAL A 78 -1.71 -32.48 -0.62
CA VAL A 78 -0.73 -32.34 -1.71
C VAL A 78 0.26 -31.20 -1.43
N SER A 79 -0.20 -30.13 -0.78
CA SER A 79 0.59 -28.97 -0.40
C SER A 79 -0.07 -28.24 0.78
N ILE A 80 0.74 -27.62 1.64
CA ILE A 80 0.29 -26.81 2.77
C ILE A 80 1.02 -25.48 2.69
N TYR A 81 0.26 -24.38 2.69
CA TYR A 81 0.77 -23.02 2.78
C TYR A 81 0.19 -22.38 4.04
N ASP A 82 1.00 -22.31 5.09
CA ASP A 82 0.52 -21.94 6.42
C ASP A 82 0.49 -20.42 6.66
N PHE A 83 -0.13 -20.03 7.77
CA PHE A 83 -0.30 -18.62 8.12
C PHE A 83 1.04 -17.90 8.36
N GLN A 84 2.04 -18.59 8.93
CA GLN A 84 3.34 -18.00 9.19
C GLN A 84 4.09 -17.72 7.88
N GLN A 85 4.13 -18.71 6.98
CA GLN A 85 4.74 -18.57 5.66
C GLN A 85 4.10 -17.44 4.87
N SER A 86 2.78 -17.27 4.96
CA SER A 86 2.07 -16.16 4.32
C SER A 86 2.53 -14.77 4.80
N VAL A 87 2.86 -14.63 6.08
CA VAL A 87 3.38 -13.38 6.64
C VAL A 87 4.85 -13.17 6.25
N GLU A 88 5.65 -14.24 6.27
CA GLU A 88 7.08 -14.20 5.86
C GLU A 88 7.25 -13.81 4.39
N ASP A 89 6.38 -14.32 3.51
CA ASP A 89 6.36 -14.00 2.09
C ASP A 89 5.73 -12.62 1.80
N GLY A 90 5.15 -11.96 2.80
CA GLY A 90 4.42 -10.69 2.63
C GLY A 90 3.11 -10.82 1.86
N ALA A 91 2.57 -12.04 1.72
CA ALA A 91 1.24 -12.29 1.14
C ALA A 91 0.11 -11.87 2.08
N THR A 92 0.37 -11.85 3.39
CA THR A 92 -0.49 -11.26 4.43
C THR A 92 0.32 -10.37 5.38
N VAL A 93 -0.37 -9.48 6.09
CA VAL A 93 0.22 -8.69 7.18
C VAL A 93 0.04 -9.41 8.52
N PRO A 94 0.95 -9.21 9.50
CA PRO A 94 0.81 -9.83 10.82
C PRO A 94 -0.48 -9.38 11.52
N LEU A 95 -0.98 -10.23 12.42
CA LEU A 95 -2.12 -9.94 13.29
C LEU A 95 -1.64 -9.61 14.70
N PHE A 96 -2.22 -8.58 15.30
CA PHE A 96 -2.01 -8.23 16.70
C PHE A 96 -3.29 -8.43 17.47
N TYR A 97 -3.15 -9.01 18.66
CA TYR A 97 -4.28 -9.32 19.53
C TYR A 97 -4.25 -8.41 20.76
N GLU A 98 -5.40 -7.85 21.11
CA GLU A 98 -5.59 -7.01 22.29
C GLU A 98 -6.81 -7.50 23.09
N ASN A 99 -6.57 -7.99 24.31
CA ASN A 99 -7.64 -8.35 25.23
C ASN A 99 -8.16 -7.09 25.94
N ARG A 100 -9.45 -6.80 25.78
CA ARG A 100 -10.16 -5.69 26.42
C ARG A 100 -11.40 -6.14 27.17
N THR A 101 -11.44 -7.41 27.59
CA THR A 101 -12.55 -7.97 28.35
C THR A 101 -12.78 -7.12 29.61
N PRO A 102 -13.97 -6.50 29.80
CA PRO A 102 -14.26 -5.72 31.01
C PRO A 102 -14.11 -6.59 32.27
N GLU A 103 -13.70 -6.00 33.42
CA GLU A 103 -13.39 -6.68 34.71
C GLU A 103 -14.48 -7.57 35.33
N LEU A 104 -15.59 -7.80 34.63
CA LEU A 104 -16.45 -8.94 34.90
C LEU A 104 -15.67 -10.20 34.53
N HIS A 105 -15.08 -10.84 35.54
CA HIS A 105 -14.44 -12.15 35.41
C HIS A 105 -15.41 -13.15 34.78
N LEU A 106 -15.46 -13.20 33.44
CA LEU A 106 -15.74 -14.40 32.68
C LEU A 106 -14.54 -15.34 32.86
N LYS A 107 -14.24 -15.71 34.10
CA LYS A 107 -13.44 -16.90 34.38
C LYS A 107 -14.36 -18.05 34.02
N ASN A 108 -14.22 -18.61 32.81
CA ASN A 108 -14.84 -19.89 32.57
C ASN A 108 -13.92 -20.86 31.82
N PRO A 109 -13.39 -21.87 32.55
CA PRO A 109 -12.87 -23.11 31.98
C PRO A 109 -13.92 -23.96 31.25
N ASP A 110 -15.22 -23.65 31.41
CA ASP A 110 -16.34 -24.56 31.07
C ASP A 110 -17.28 -24.02 29.96
N LEU A 111 -16.74 -23.43 28.88
CA LEU A 111 -17.47 -23.46 27.61
C LEU A 111 -17.13 -24.81 26.94
N ASN A 112 -18.01 -25.79 27.10
CA ASN A 112 -17.86 -27.13 26.50
C ASN A 112 -18.12 -27.09 24.99
N GLU A 113 -17.59 -28.07 24.25
CA GLU A 113 -17.69 -28.16 22.78
C GLU A 113 -19.11 -27.99 22.24
N ASP A 114 -20.11 -28.54 22.93
CA ASP A 114 -21.53 -28.44 22.55
C ASP A 114 -22.01 -26.97 22.44
N ILE A 115 -21.50 -26.09 23.30
CA ILE A 115 -21.89 -24.67 23.30
C ILE A 115 -21.31 -23.95 22.07
N TYR A 116 -20.10 -24.30 21.64
CA TYR A 116 -19.52 -23.72 20.42
C TYR A 116 -20.20 -24.24 19.17
N ALA A 117 -20.51 -25.53 19.12
CA ALA A 117 -21.30 -26.11 18.03
C ALA A 117 -22.65 -25.39 17.90
N LEU A 118 -23.33 -25.09 19.01
CA LEU A 118 -24.56 -24.31 19.01
C LEU A 118 -24.40 -22.86 18.52
N ILE A 119 -23.30 -22.20 18.89
CA ILE A 119 -23.00 -20.84 18.40
C ILE A 119 -22.78 -20.86 16.88
N GLU A 120 -22.08 -21.88 16.36
CA GLU A 120 -21.83 -22.06 14.93
C GLU A 120 -23.10 -22.45 14.17
N GLU A 121 -23.94 -23.34 14.72
CA GLU A 121 -25.24 -23.71 14.14
C GLU A 121 -26.22 -22.52 14.10
N ALA A 122 -26.20 -21.67 15.13
CA ALA A 122 -26.99 -20.44 15.17
C ALA A 122 -26.60 -19.40 14.12
N GLU A 123 -25.45 -19.55 13.44
CA GLU A 123 -25.10 -18.71 12.29
C GLU A 123 -25.95 -19.00 11.05
N LEU A 124 -26.67 -20.13 11.03
CA LEU A 124 -27.29 -20.72 9.84
C LEU A 124 -28.82 -20.84 9.94
N ASP A 125 -29.40 -20.81 11.15
CA ASP A 125 -30.86 -20.96 11.38
C ASP A 125 -31.42 -20.10 12.53
N GLU A 126 -32.66 -19.62 12.39
CA GLU A 126 -33.40 -18.79 13.37
C GLU A 126 -33.82 -19.57 14.62
N ASP A 127 -34.23 -20.83 14.45
CA ASP A 127 -34.62 -21.67 15.59
C ASP A 127 -33.39 -21.96 16.47
N ALA A 128 -32.20 -21.93 15.88
CA ALA A 128 -30.93 -22.07 16.58
C ALA A 128 -30.54 -20.82 17.40
N GLU A 129 -30.86 -19.58 17.00
CA GLU A 129 -30.65 -18.39 17.86
C GLU A 129 -31.45 -18.47 19.18
N LYS A 130 -32.69 -18.96 19.13
CA LYS A 130 -33.52 -19.16 20.35
C LYS A 130 -33.04 -20.33 21.19
N GLN A 131 -32.52 -21.39 20.56
CA GLN A 131 -31.89 -22.49 21.28
C GLN A 131 -30.60 -22.03 21.96
N LEU A 132 -29.81 -21.19 21.28
CA LEU A 132 -28.59 -20.59 21.79
C LEU A 132 -28.86 -19.78 23.07
N GLU A 133 -29.87 -18.90 23.08
CA GLU A 133 -30.29 -18.17 24.28
C GLU A 133 -30.65 -19.12 25.43
N ARG A 134 -31.42 -20.17 25.15
CA ARG A 134 -31.86 -21.16 26.15
C ARG A 134 -30.71 -21.97 26.74
N GLN A 135 -29.74 -22.38 25.92
CA GLN A 135 -28.65 -23.26 26.34
C GLN A 135 -27.48 -22.51 26.97
N LEU A 136 -27.15 -21.30 26.48
CA LEU A 136 -26.14 -20.45 27.12
C LEU A 136 -26.61 -19.87 28.46
N GLY A 137 -27.93 -19.68 28.64
CA GLY A 137 -28.56 -19.26 29.88
C GLY A 137 -27.89 -18.03 30.51
N LYS A 138 -27.24 -18.22 31.66
CA LYS A 138 -26.56 -17.13 32.40
C LYS A 138 -25.43 -16.47 31.60
N GLN A 139 -24.74 -17.20 30.74
CA GLN A 139 -23.59 -16.67 29.98
C GLN A 139 -24.04 -15.71 28.88
N TYR A 140 -25.12 -16.06 28.19
CA TYR A 140 -25.77 -15.18 27.22
C TYR A 140 -26.15 -13.84 27.84
N HIS A 141 -26.76 -13.87 29.04
CA HIS A 141 -27.12 -12.64 29.77
C HIS A 141 -25.91 -11.82 30.27
N ILE A 142 -24.74 -12.44 30.47
CA ILE A 142 -23.52 -11.70 30.83
C ILE A 142 -22.97 -10.96 29.60
N ILE A 143 -22.93 -11.62 28.43
CA ILE A 143 -22.41 -11.04 27.19
C ILE A 143 -23.34 -9.91 26.71
N THR A 144 -24.66 -10.15 26.73
CA THR A 144 -25.68 -9.22 26.23
C THR A 144 -26.13 -8.16 27.24
N ARG A 145 -25.48 -8.08 28.42
CA ARG A 145 -25.84 -7.16 29.50
C ARG A 145 -25.64 -5.71 29.09
N ASP A 146 -26.65 -4.87 29.30
CA ASP A 146 -26.65 -3.51 28.74
C ASP A 146 -25.50 -2.62 29.25
N ASP A 147 -25.15 -2.71 30.54
CA ASP A 147 -24.03 -1.99 31.14
C ASP A 147 -22.66 -2.45 30.63
N ARG A 148 -22.52 -3.73 30.25
CA ARG A 148 -21.34 -4.27 29.59
C ARG A 148 -21.26 -3.73 28.17
N LEU A 149 -22.34 -3.85 27.39
CA LEU A 149 -22.41 -3.35 26.02
C LEU A 149 -22.14 -1.84 25.95
N GLU A 150 -22.58 -1.06 26.93
CA GLU A 150 -22.27 0.37 27.03
C GLU A 150 -20.75 0.61 27.17
N LYS A 151 -20.08 -0.13 28.06
CA LYS A 151 -18.62 -0.04 28.22
C LYS A 151 -17.88 -0.46 26.95
N VAL A 152 -18.30 -1.55 26.33
CA VAL A 152 -17.72 -2.05 25.07
C VAL A 152 -17.92 -1.03 23.96
N ALA A 153 -19.12 -0.47 23.79
CA ALA A 153 -19.41 0.51 22.76
C ALA A 153 -18.56 1.78 22.93
N LYS A 154 -18.42 2.28 24.16
CA LYS A 154 -17.53 3.41 24.47
C LYS A 154 -16.07 3.10 24.13
N ASP A 155 -15.60 1.90 24.46
CA ASP A 155 -14.24 1.48 24.15
C ASP A 155 -14.01 1.33 22.63
N ILE A 156 -14.95 0.75 21.88
CA ILE A 156 -14.88 0.66 20.41
C ILE A 156 -14.71 2.04 19.80
N VAL A 157 -15.49 3.05 20.22
CA VAL A 157 -15.34 4.43 19.73
C VAL A 157 -13.96 4.98 20.06
N SER A 158 -13.54 4.87 21.31
CA SER A 158 -12.23 5.35 21.76
C SER A 158 -11.08 4.69 20.98
N HIS A 159 -11.17 3.38 20.78
CA HIS A 159 -10.18 2.58 20.06
C HIS A 159 -10.15 2.93 18.57
N PHE A 160 -11.31 2.90 17.91
CA PHE A 160 -11.42 3.14 16.47
C PHE A 160 -10.88 4.51 16.11
N VAL A 161 -11.21 5.54 16.88
CA VAL A 161 -10.78 6.92 16.61
C VAL A 161 -9.28 7.10 16.93
N GLY A 162 -8.71 6.32 17.84
CA GLY A 162 -7.30 6.45 18.27
C GLY A 162 -6.30 5.56 17.53
N ARG A 163 -6.75 4.56 16.75
CA ARG A 163 -5.87 3.55 16.14
C ARG A 163 -4.95 4.16 15.07
N GLY A 164 -3.86 3.46 14.74
CA GLY A 164 -2.87 3.99 13.81
C GLY A 164 -3.36 4.03 12.36
N PHE A 165 -3.68 2.86 11.81
CA PHE A 165 -4.22 2.76 10.45
C PHE A 165 -5.74 2.95 10.43
N GLN A 166 -6.22 3.94 9.67
CA GLN A 166 -7.62 4.35 9.60
C GLN A 166 -8.43 3.58 8.54
N GLY A 167 -8.29 2.26 8.53
CA GLY A 167 -9.00 1.38 7.59
C GLY A 167 -10.47 1.12 7.95
N LYS A 168 -11.07 0.10 7.35
CA LYS A 168 -12.42 -0.36 7.71
C LYS A 168 -12.35 -1.28 8.95
N ALA A 169 -13.47 -1.49 9.63
CA ALA A 169 -13.56 -2.45 10.75
C ALA A 169 -14.93 -3.14 10.84
N MET A 170 -14.94 -4.30 11.48
CA MET A 170 -16.14 -5.08 11.76
C MET A 170 -16.31 -5.30 13.26
N VAL A 171 -17.53 -5.17 13.76
CA VAL A 171 -17.94 -5.53 15.13
C VAL A 171 -18.74 -6.82 15.06
N VAL A 172 -18.18 -7.91 15.56
CA VAL A 172 -18.79 -9.24 15.56
C VAL A 172 -19.52 -9.44 16.88
N SER A 173 -20.85 -9.51 16.83
CA SER A 173 -21.72 -9.71 17.99
C SER A 173 -22.30 -11.12 18.02
N ILE A 174 -22.71 -11.57 19.21
CA ILE A 174 -23.22 -12.94 19.42
C ILE A 174 -24.51 -13.24 18.64
N ASP A 175 -25.37 -12.24 18.45
CA ASP A 175 -26.64 -12.38 17.73
C ASP A 175 -27.04 -11.06 17.05
N LYS A 176 -28.14 -11.11 16.29
CA LYS A 176 -28.72 -9.95 15.60
C LYS A 176 -29.15 -8.82 16.55
N ALA A 177 -29.77 -9.16 17.67
CA ALA A 177 -30.28 -8.18 18.62
C ALA A 177 -29.14 -7.35 19.23
N THR A 178 -28.04 -8.01 19.57
CA THR A 178 -26.83 -7.46 20.14
C THR A 178 -26.08 -6.63 19.09
N ALA A 179 -26.00 -7.08 17.85
CA ALA A 179 -25.44 -6.29 16.75
C ALA A 179 -26.17 -4.95 16.57
N LEU A 180 -27.52 -4.96 16.60
CA LEU A 180 -28.32 -3.73 16.53
C LEU A 180 -28.16 -2.85 17.77
N LYS A 181 -28.15 -3.43 18.98
CA LYS A 181 -27.87 -2.70 20.23
C LYS A 181 -26.50 -2.00 20.17
N MET A 182 -25.47 -2.72 19.74
CA MET A 182 -24.12 -2.20 19.61
C MET A 182 -24.03 -1.09 18.57
N TYR A 183 -24.70 -1.24 17.41
CA TYR A 183 -24.82 -0.16 16.42
C TYR A 183 -25.36 1.13 17.04
N VAL A 184 -26.47 1.05 17.78
CA VAL A 184 -27.10 2.23 18.41
C VAL A 184 -26.19 2.85 19.47
N LYS A 185 -25.61 2.04 20.36
CA LYS A 185 -24.74 2.51 21.44
C LYS A 185 -23.45 3.14 20.91
N VAL A 186 -22.80 2.50 19.93
CA VAL A 186 -21.58 3.03 19.30
C VAL A 186 -21.87 4.36 18.62
N ARG A 187 -22.98 4.48 17.88
CA ARG A 187 -23.37 5.75 17.25
C ARG A 187 -23.54 6.88 18.28
N SER A 188 -24.23 6.60 19.38
CA SER A 188 -24.40 7.57 20.48
C SER A 188 -23.07 8.02 21.08
N HIS A 189 -22.16 7.09 21.38
CA HIS A 189 -20.83 7.42 21.88
C HIS A 189 -19.95 8.13 20.84
N TRP A 190 -20.14 7.84 19.56
CA TRP A 190 -19.41 8.51 18.48
C TRP A 190 -19.76 9.99 18.40
N GLU A 191 -21.04 10.33 18.50
CA GLU A 191 -21.52 11.71 18.56
C GLU A 191 -20.94 12.45 19.79
N ALA A 192 -20.94 11.79 20.96
CA ALA A 192 -20.38 12.33 22.19
C ALA A 192 -18.86 12.58 22.10
N GLU A 193 -18.09 11.63 21.56
CA GLU A 193 -16.65 11.78 21.41
C GLU A 193 -16.29 12.84 20.37
N THR A 194 -17.04 12.94 19.27
CA THR A 194 -16.88 14.00 18.26
C THR A 194 -17.04 15.38 18.89
N ALA A 195 -18.12 15.58 19.66
CA ALA A 195 -18.36 16.85 20.36
C ALA A 195 -17.26 17.19 21.38
N LYS A 196 -16.71 16.17 22.06
CA LYS A 196 -15.59 16.34 22.98
C LYS A 196 -14.30 16.78 22.26
N VAL A 197 -13.95 16.11 21.16
CA VAL A 197 -12.75 16.45 20.36
C VAL A 197 -12.86 17.86 19.79
N GLU A 198 -14.02 18.26 19.25
CA GLU A 198 -14.24 19.61 18.75
C GLU A 198 -14.03 20.67 19.86
N LYS A 199 -14.56 20.43 21.05
CA LYS A 199 -14.40 21.33 22.20
C LYS A 199 -12.95 21.43 22.66
N GLU A 200 -12.20 20.33 22.68
CA GLU A 200 -10.78 20.33 23.00
C GLU A 200 -9.96 21.11 21.96
N LEU A 201 -10.25 20.92 20.67
CA LEU A 201 -9.59 21.62 19.57
C LEU A 201 -9.84 23.14 19.65
N MET A 202 -11.07 23.56 19.92
CA MET A 202 -11.41 24.98 20.09
C MET A 202 -10.66 25.62 21.26
N LYS A 203 -10.54 24.90 22.39
CA LYS A 203 -9.75 25.38 23.53
C LYS A 203 -8.29 25.54 23.15
N LEU A 204 -7.67 24.52 22.54
CA LEU A 204 -6.25 24.55 22.13
C LEU A 204 -5.94 25.68 21.15
N LYS A 205 -6.80 25.92 20.15
CA LYS A 205 -6.64 27.03 19.19
C LYS A 205 -6.78 28.42 19.83
N SER A 206 -7.41 28.52 21.00
CA SER A 206 -7.61 29.78 21.72
C SER A 206 -6.40 30.19 22.57
N PHE A 207 -5.50 29.26 22.90
CA PHE A 207 -4.27 29.54 23.65
C PHE A 207 -3.11 29.78 22.67
N LYS A 208 -2.32 30.85 22.90
CA LYS A 208 -1.18 31.24 22.04
C LYS A 208 -0.02 30.22 22.03
N GLU A 209 0.00 29.28 22.97
CA GLU A 209 0.94 28.16 23.04
C GLU A 209 0.17 26.85 22.84
N SER A 210 -0.20 26.54 21.62
CA SER A 210 -0.80 25.25 21.29
C SER A 210 0.31 24.25 20.97
N ASP A 211 0.37 23.14 21.72
CA ASP A 211 1.20 21.98 21.36
C ASP A 211 0.82 21.49 19.94
N PRO A 212 1.69 21.68 18.93
CA PRO A 212 1.36 21.36 17.55
C PRO A 212 1.07 19.86 17.35
N GLU A 213 1.69 18.99 18.13
CA GLU A 213 1.54 17.54 18.02
C GLU A 213 0.17 17.12 18.56
N ARG A 214 -0.26 17.72 19.69
CA ARG A 214 -1.59 17.49 20.24
C ARG A 214 -2.70 18.02 19.34
N VAL A 215 -2.49 19.17 18.68
CA VAL A 215 -3.44 19.71 17.69
C VAL A 215 -3.55 18.78 16.48
N ARG A 216 -2.42 18.28 15.96
CA ARG A 216 -2.41 17.31 14.85
C ARG A 216 -3.18 16.04 15.22
N PHE A 217 -2.89 15.47 16.38
CA PHE A 217 -3.59 14.28 16.88
C PHE A 217 -5.11 14.48 16.95
N LEU A 218 -5.58 15.64 17.43
CA LEU A 218 -7.03 15.91 17.50
C LEU A 218 -7.67 16.13 16.12
N ASN A 219 -6.96 16.75 15.17
CA ASN A 219 -7.45 16.88 13.79
C ASN A 219 -7.59 15.52 13.09
N ASP A 220 -6.63 14.61 13.27
CA ASP A 220 -6.71 13.26 12.71
C ASP A 220 -7.95 12.51 13.23
N ARG A 221 -8.27 12.67 14.52
CA ARG A 221 -9.49 12.11 15.12
C ARG A 221 -10.76 12.74 14.54
N LEU A 222 -10.75 14.04 14.28
CA LEU A 222 -11.90 14.77 13.73
C LEU A 222 -12.15 14.43 12.25
N ALA A 223 -11.12 14.07 11.49
CA ALA A 223 -11.25 13.62 10.10
C ALA A 223 -12.17 12.39 9.96
N LEU A 224 -12.41 11.65 11.05
CA LEU A 224 -13.33 10.51 11.11
C LEU A 224 -14.79 10.90 11.32
N LYS A 225 -15.12 12.19 11.39
CA LYS A 225 -16.50 12.69 11.53
C LYS A 225 -17.42 12.25 10.38
N SER A 226 -16.87 12.03 9.19
CA SER A 226 -17.59 11.52 8.03
C SER A 226 -17.82 10.01 8.04
N THR A 227 -17.42 9.31 9.11
CA THR A 227 -17.57 7.86 9.20
C THR A 227 -19.05 7.46 9.25
N ASP A 228 -19.44 6.66 8.26
CA ASP A 228 -20.73 6.00 8.20
C ASP A 228 -20.63 4.56 8.74
N MET A 229 -21.75 4.07 9.26
CA MET A 229 -21.89 2.78 9.92
C MET A 229 -23.13 2.04 9.44
N ALA A 230 -23.05 0.71 9.31
CA ALA A 230 -24.19 -0.11 8.91
C ALA A 230 -24.31 -1.41 9.71
N LEU A 231 -25.54 -1.89 9.86
CA LEU A 231 -25.85 -3.23 10.37
C LEU A 231 -25.94 -4.20 9.19
N ILE A 232 -25.25 -5.34 9.28
CA ILE A 232 -25.24 -6.39 8.25
C ILE A 232 -25.58 -7.73 8.92
N VAL A 233 -26.85 -8.14 8.78
CA VAL A 233 -27.41 -9.34 9.44
C VAL A 233 -28.37 -10.05 8.49
N SER A 234 -28.48 -11.38 8.60
CA SER A 234 -29.41 -12.17 7.78
C SER A 234 -30.86 -11.82 8.09
N PRO A 235 -31.80 -11.86 7.11
CA PRO A 235 -33.24 -11.66 7.36
C PRO A 235 -33.80 -12.74 8.29
N ALA A 236 -34.83 -12.41 9.07
CA ALA A 236 -35.54 -13.40 9.88
C ALA A 236 -37.06 -13.20 9.98
N GLN A 237 -37.80 -14.29 10.21
CA GLN A 237 -39.25 -14.30 10.40
C GLN A 237 -39.62 -13.61 11.72
N ASN A 238 -40.59 -12.69 11.65
CA ASN A 238 -41.07 -11.88 12.79
C ASN A 238 -40.00 -10.99 13.45
N GLU A 239 -38.86 -10.73 12.80
CA GLU A 239 -37.77 -9.93 13.40
C GLU A 239 -38.19 -8.50 13.76
N ILE A 240 -39.11 -7.90 13.00
CA ILE A 240 -39.61 -6.55 13.27
C ILE A 240 -40.31 -6.50 14.64
N GLU A 241 -41.18 -7.47 14.93
CA GLU A 241 -41.89 -7.55 16.21
C GLU A 241 -40.92 -7.87 17.36
N GLN A 242 -39.97 -8.78 17.12
CA GLN A 242 -38.96 -9.16 18.11
C GLN A 242 -38.05 -7.98 18.50
N MET A 243 -37.55 -7.22 17.51
CA MET A 243 -36.73 -6.04 17.77
C MET A 243 -37.53 -4.92 18.43
N ALA A 244 -38.80 -4.74 18.04
CA ALA A 244 -39.67 -3.75 18.66
C ALA A 244 -39.91 -4.04 20.16
N LYS A 245 -40.06 -5.32 20.55
CA LYS A 245 -40.14 -5.73 21.98
C LYS A 245 -38.87 -5.39 22.77
N LEU A 246 -37.72 -5.35 22.10
CA LEU A 246 -36.44 -4.96 22.68
C LEU A 246 -36.21 -3.43 22.63
N GLY A 247 -37.13 -2.66 22.05
CA GLY A 247 -37.06 -1.21 21.94
C GLY A 247 -36.29 -0.69 20.72
N PHE A 248 -36.08 -1.51 19.70
CA PHE A 248 -35.31 -1.15 18.50
C PHE A 248 -36.14 -1.27 17.21
N ASP A 249 -35.84 -0.43 16.23
CA ASP A 249 -36.43 -0.48 14.89
C ASP A 249 -35.43 -0.98 13.85
N ILE A 250 -35.66 -2.18 13.31
CA ILE A 250 -34.81 -2.80 12.30
C ILE A 250 -35.21 -2.41 10.86
N VAL A 251 -36.40 -1.83 10.66
CA VAL A 251 -36.95 -1.55 9.32
C VAL A 251 -36.04 -0.63 8.49
N PRO A 252 -35.48 0.48 9.04
CA PRO A 252 -34.56 1.33 8.30
C PRO A 252 -33.28 0.60 7.87
N HIS A 253 -32.76 -0.28 8.72
CA HIS A 253 -31.57 -1.09 8.44
C HIS A 253 -31.82 -2.11 7.33
N ARG A 254 -33.01 -2.73 7.32
CA ARG A 254 -33.43 -3.63 6.24
C ARG A 254 -33.56 -2.93 4.91
N LYS A 255 -34.24 -1.78 4.90
CA LYS A 255 -34.33 -0.96 3.69
C LYS A 255 -32.94 -0.65 3.16
N ARG A 256 -32.05 -0.20 4.04
CA ARG A 256 -30.67 0.13 3.69
C ARG A 256 -29.89 -1.04 3.10
N MET A 257 -29.93 -2.22 3.73
CA MET A 257 -29.28 -3.45 3.22
C MET A 257 -29.80 -3.89 1.85
N HIS A 258 -31.07 -3.58 1.52
CA HIS A 258 -31.68 -3.97 0.25
C HIS A 258 -31.49 -2.92 -0.86
N THR A 259 -31.43 -1.63 -0.50
CA THR A 259 -31.36 -0.54 -1.48
C THR A 259 -29.93 -0.09 -1.77
N GLU A 260 -29.01 -0.26 -0.82
CA GLU A 260 -27.61 0.13 -0.99
C GLU A 260 -26.73 -1.10 -1.22
N ALA A 261 -25.76 -0.99 -2.14
CA ALA A 261 -24.70 -1.98 -2.32
C ALA A 261 -23.64 -1.84 -1.21
N LEU A 262 -24.02 -2.18 0.03
CA LEU A 262 -23.19 -1.99 1.23
C LEU A 262 -21.88 -2.79 1.18
N ASP A 263 -21.89 -3.93 0.50
CA ASP A 263 -20.71 -4.75 0.24
C ASP A 263 -19.68 -4.01 -0.62
N GLU A 264 -20.11 -3.43 -1.75
CA GLU A 264 -19.23 -2.66 -2.63
C GLU A 264 -18.74 -1.37 -1.96
N LYS A 265 -19.63 -0.66 -1.24
CA LYS A 265 -19.25 0.51 -0.43
C LYS A 265 -18.22 0.19 0.63
N PHE A 266 -18.34 -0.96 1.30
CA PHE A 266 -17.37 -1.32 2.35
C PHE A 266 -16.02 -1.74 1.76
N LYS A 267 -16.01 -2.38 0.59
CA LYS A 267 -14.77 -2.72 -0.14
C LYS A 267 -14.04 -1.49 -0.65
N ASP A 268 -14.76 -0.45 -1.06
CA ASP A 268 -14.20 0.83 -1.49
C ASP A 268 -13.48 1.52 -0.31
N PRO A 269 -12.14 1.70 -0.38
CA PRO A 269 -11.38 2.33 0.70
C PRO A 269 -11.74 3.80 0.92
N ASP A 270 -12.22 4.51 -0.11
CA ASP A 270 -12.51 5.94 -0.06
C ASP A 270 -13.94 6.23 0.42
N ASP A 271 -14.83 5.23 0.36
CA ASP A 271 -16.22 5.37 0.83
C ASP A 271 -16.29 5.62 2.36
N PRO A 272 -17.22 6.47 2.82
CA PRO A 272 -17.39 6.79 4.24
C PRO A 272 -17.85 5.61 5.12
N LEU A 273 -18.40 4.53 4.56
CA LEU A 273 -18.83 3.35 5.32
C LEU A 273 -17.61 2.60 5.87
N ARG A 274 -17.24 2.87 7.14
CA ARG A 274 -15.99 2.35 7.74
C ARG A 274 -16.19 1.38 8.90
N LEU A 275 -17.37 1.30 9.49
CA LEU A 275 -17.65 0.39 10.61
C LEU A 275 -18.96 -0.37 10.36
N VAL A 276 -18.91 -1.70 10.37
CA VAL A 276 -20.10 -2.54 10.23
C VAL A 276 -20.31 -3.44 11.43
N PHE A 277 -21.57 -3.72 11.74
CA PHE A 277 -21.99 -4.58 12.84
C PHE A 277 -22.56 -5.86 12.26
N VAL A 278 -21.93 -6.99 12.59
CA VAL A 278 -22.18 -8.29 11.98
C VAL A 278 -22.43 -9.36 13.04
N CYS A 279 -23.11 -10.44 12.66
CA CYS A 279 -23.29 -11.64 13.50
C CYS A 279 -22.68 -12.89 12.83
N ALA A 280 -23.14 -13.19 11.60
CA ALA A 280 -22.67 -14.31 10.79
C ALA A 280 -22.28 -13.89 9.36
N MET A 281 -22.99 -12.89 8.82
CA MET A 281 -22.68 -12.34 7.49
C MET A 281 -21.27 -11.73 7.47
N TRP A 282 -20.60 -11.90 6.32
CA TRP A 282 -19.26 -11.37 6.03
C TRP A 282 -18.10 -11.95 6.88
N LEU A 283 -18.36 -12.92 7.75
CA LEU A 283 -17.30 -13.69 8.42
C LEU A 283 -16.61 -14.66 7.46
N THR A 284 -17.35 -15.18 6.48
CA THR A 284 -16.86 -16.10 5.43
C THR A 284 -17.07 -15.52 4.03
N GLY A 285 -16.14 -15.79 3.11
CA GLY A 285 -16.25 -15.43 1.69
C GLY A 285 -16.17 -13.93 1.34
N PHE A 286 -16.32 -13.03 2.32
CA PHE A 286 -16.19 -11.59 2.12
C PHE A 286 -14.72 -11.16 2.24
N ASP A 287 -14.28 -10.28 1.34
CA ASP A 287 -12.92 -9.78 1.29
C ASP A 287 -12.92 -8.26 1.11
N ALA A 288 -12.29 -7.56 2.05
CA ALA A 288 -12.08 -6.11 2.01
C ALA A 288 -10.67 -5.83 2.53
N PRO A 289 -9.66 -5.67 1.65
CA PRO A 289 -8.26 -5.52 2.06
C PRO A 289 -8.00 -4.34 3.01
N SER A 290 -8.78 -3.27 2.87
CA SER A 290 -8.77 -2.08 3.74
C SER A 290 -9.32 -2.35 5.16
N CYS A 291 -10.00 -3.47 5.39
CA CYS A 291 -10.43 -3.90 6.71
C CYS A 291 -9.22 -4.24 7.57
N SER A 292 -9.07 -3.53 8.68
CA SER A 292 -7.85 -3.55 9.50
C SER A 292 -8.10 -3.91 10.95
N THR A 293 -9.36 -3.89 11.39
CA THR A 293 -9.70 -4.16 12.78
C THR A 293 -10.95 -5.04 12.86
N ILE A 294 -10.88 -6.09 13.66
CA ILE A 294 -12.04 -6.91 14.04
C ILE A 294 -12.24 -6.77 15.54
N TYR A 295 -13.41 -6.28 15.93
CA TYR A 295 -13.87 -6.24 17.32
C TYR A 295 -14.70 -7.51 17.59
N LEU A 296 -14.18 -8.41 18.41
CA LEU A 296 -14.81 -9.67 18.75
C LEU A 296 -15.57 -9.54 20.06
N ASP A 297 -16.90 -9.57 19.98
CA ASP A 297 -17.80 -9.68 21.12
C ASP A 297 -18.70 -10.93 21.02
N LYS A 298 -18.12 -11.99 20.43
CA LYS A 298 -18.73 -13.29 20.24
C LYS A 298 -17.74 -14.37 20.66
N PRO A 299 -18.12 -15.35 21.49
CA PRO A 299 -17.28 -16.52 21.75
C PRO A 299 -17.13 -17.33 20.46
N MET A 300 -15.90 -17.50 19.97
CA MET A 300 -15.60 -18.22 18.72
C MET A 300 -14.40 -19.15 18.90
N ARG A 301 -14.34 -20.23 18.09
CA ARG A 301 -13.28 -21.24 18.11
C ARG A 301 -12.86 -21.65 16.70
N ASN A 302 -11.76 -22.40 16.62
CA ASN A 302 -11.31 -23.18 15.46
C ASN A 302 -11.37 -22.38 14.13
N HIS A 303 -11.97 -22.99 13.10
CA HIS A 303 -12.03 -22.45 11.75
C HIS A 303 -12.81 -21.13 11.67
N THR A 304 -13.94 -21.02 12.38
CA THR A 304 -14.79 -19.82 12.40
C THR A 304 -14.02 -18.61 12.96
N LEU A 305 -13.23 -18.83 14.02
CA LEU A 305 -12.34 -17.81 14.56
C LEU A 305 -11.25 -17.42 13.56
N MET A 306 -10.57 -18.40 12.95
CA MET A 306 -9.50 -18.14 11.98
C MET A 306 -9.99 -17.39 10.73
N GLN A 307 -11.12 -17.79 10.18
CA GLN A 307 -11.72 -17.11 9.02
C GLN A 307 -12.12 -15.68 9.34
N THR A 308 -12.60 -15.43 10.56
CA THR A 308 -12.98 -14.10 11.03
C THR A 308 -11.77 -13.20 11.20
N ILE A 309 -10.72 -13.65 11.89
CA ILE A 309 -9.52 -12.82 12.11
C ILE A 309 -8.70 -12.58 10.82
N ALA A 310 -8.73 -13.54 9.89
CA ALA A 310 -8.07 -13.40 8.59
C ALA A 310 -8.63 -12.23 7.76
N ARG A 311 -9.84 -11.73 8.05
CA ARG A 311 -10.37 -10.52 7.39
C ARG A 311 -9.52 -9.27 7.66
N ALA A 312 -8.78 -9.24 8.77
CA ALA A 312 -7.87 -8.15 9.07
C ALA A 312 -6.43 -8.35 8.56
N ASN A 313 -6.04 -9.52 8.04
CA ASN A 313 -4.64 -9.80 7.67
C ASN A 313 -4.30 -9.56 6.19
N ARG A 314 -5.26 -9.11 5.37
CA ARG A 314 -5.02 -8.80 3.95
C ARG A 314 -4.07 -7.61 3.77
N VAL A 315 -3.18 -7.69 2.79
CA VAL A 315 -2.24 -6.61 2.44
C VAL A 315 -3.00 -5.43 1.85
N PHE A 316 -2.68 -4.22 2.31
CA PHE A 316 -3.22 -2.98 1.78
C PHE A 316 -2.21 -1.84 1.92
N PRO A 317 -2.12 -0.86 1.00
CA PRO A 317 -1.19 0.25 1.11
C PRO A 317 -1.32 1.01 2.44
N GLY A 318 -0.20 1.19 3.15
CA GLY A 318 -0.16 1.86 4.45
C GLY A 318 -0.65 1.03 5.64
N LYS A 319 -1.25 -0.15 5.40
CA LYS A 319 -1.63 -1.10 6.43
C LYS A 319 -0.44 -2.02 6.75
N HIS A 320 0.03 -1.95 7.98
CA HIS A 320 1.18 -2.74 8.43
C HIS A 320 0.78 -4.00 9.20
N SER A 321 -0.44 -4.05 9.70
CA SER A 321 -0.96 -5.17 10.49
C SER A 321 -2.49 -5.14 10.53
N GLY A 322 -3.08 -6.28 10.92
CA GLY A 322 -4.45 -6.37 11.36
C GLY A 322 -4.55 -6.37 12.88
N LEU A 323 -5.63 -5.81 13.42
CA LEU A 323 -5.90 -5.71 14.85
C LEU A 323 -7.12 -6.55 15.21
N ILE A 324 -6.97 -7.43 16.20
CA ILE A 324 -8.04 -8.22 16.78
C ILE A 324 -8.25 -7.73 18.21
N VAL A 325 -9.38 -7.06 18.44
CA VAL A 325 -9.75 -6.52 19.75
C VAL A 325 -10.81 -7.44 20.35
N ASP A 326 -10.50 -8.06 21.49
CA ASP A 326 -11.32 -9.12 22.07
C ASP A 326 -12.00 -8.68 23.37
N TYR A 327 -13.33 -8.74 23.36
CA TYR A 327 -14.18 -8.48 24.53
C TYR A 327 -14.80 -9.77 25.10
N ALA A 328 -14.72 -10.89 24.37
CA ALA A 328 -15.31 -12.18 24.70
C ALA A 328 -14.31 -13.20 25.27
N ASN A 329 -13.04 -12.82 25.42
CA ASN A 329 -11.96 -13.63 25.98
C ASN A 329 -11.71 -14.92 25.18
N VAL A 330 -11.65 -14.81 23.85
CA VAL A 330 -11.34 -15.90 22.91
C VAL A 330 -9.85 -16.23 22.84
N PHE A 331 -8.96 -15.59 23.63
CA PHE A 331 -7.51 -15.80 23.56
C PHE A 331 -7.08 -17.28 23.59
N ALA A 332 -7.57 -18.05 24.56
CA ALA A 332 -7.22 -19.47 24.67
C ALA A 332 -7.71 -20.29 23.45
N SER A 333 -8.80 -19.86 22.82
CA SER A 333 -9.32 -20.46 21.58
C SER A 333 -8.47 -20.06 20.38
N LEU A 334 -7.96 -18.83 20.37
CA LEU A 334 -7.03 -18.32 19.38
C LEU A 334 -5.69 -19.04 19.44
N GLU A 335 -5.08 -19.19 20.62
CA GLU A 335 -3.83 -19.93 20.79
C GLU A 335 -3.96 -21.38 20.31
N LYS A 336 -5.07 -22.06 20.67
CA LYS A 336 -5.36 -23.42 20.19
C LYS A 336 -5.50 -23.47 18.68
N ALA A 337 -6.19 -22.52 18.07
CA ALA A 337 -6.31 -22.45 16.62
C ALA A 337 -4.94 -22.21 15.97
N LEU A 338 -4.17 -21.24 16.44
CA LEU A 338 -2.85 -20.91 15.91
C LEU A 338 -1.82 -22.03 16.08
N ALA A 339 -1.88 -22.80 17.17
CA ALA A 339 -1.01 -23.95 17.36
C ALA A 339 -1.19 -25.01 16.27
N ILE A 340 -2.35 -25.02 15.61
CA ILE A 340 -2.70 -26.03 14.62
C ILE A 340 -2.69 -25.46 13.19
N TYR A 341 -2.94 -24.15 13.04
CA TYR A 341 -2.99 -23.46 11.76
C TYR A 341 -1.78 -22.58 11.43
N GLY A 342 -1.01 -22.18 12.45
CA GLY A 342 -0.01 -21.11 12.35
C GLY A 342 1.41 -21.51 12.72
N ALA A 343 1.67 -22.76 13.13
CA ALA A 343 3.02 -23.21 13.45
C ALA A 343 3.78 -23.61 12.18
N GLY A 344 4.61 -22.70 11.66
CA GLY A 344 5.72 -23.09 10.80
C GLY A 344 6.72 -23.96 11.57
N LYS A 345 7.72 -24.52 10.89
CA LYS A 345 8.71 -25.47 11.44
C LYS A 345 9.50 -25.00 12.68
N GLY A 346 9.30 -23.77 13.17
CA GLY A 346 9.97 -23.16 14.32
C GLY A 346 9.11 -22.83 15.54
N GLY A 347 7.80 -23.05 15.53
CA GLY A 347 6.93 -22.90 16.73
C GLY A 347 6.67 -21.45 17.20
N ALA A 348 6.96 -20.43 16.39
CA ALA A 348 6.63 -19.04 16.69
C ALA A 348 5.15 -18.75 16.38
N THR A 349 4.42 -18.08 17.28
CA THR A 349 3.01 -17.71 17.05
C THR A 349 2.92 -16.46 16.17
N PRO A 350 2.12 -16.47 15.09
CA PRO A 350 2.02 -15.33 14.18
C PRO A 350 1.16 -14.18 14.73
N VAL A 351 0.50 -14.39 15.86
CA VAL A 351 -0.16 -13.34 16.66
C VAL A 351 0.80 -12.92 17.76
N ARG A 352 1.11 -11.62 17.82
CA ARG A 352 2.00 -11.05 18.85
C ARG A 352 1.20 -10.29 19.90
N ASP A 353 1.71 -10.30 21.12
CA ASP A 353 1.20 -9.48 22.22
C ASP A 353 1.59 -8.01 21.99
N LYS A 354 0.66 -7.09 22.25
CA LYS A 354 0.90 -5.65 22.20
C LYS A 354 2.02 -5.18 23.13
N ALA A 355 2.25 -5.86 24.25
CA ALA A 355 3.38 -5.59 25.15
C ALA A 355 4.74 -5.90 24.50
N GLU A 356 4.78 -6.85 23.57
CA GLU A 356 5.98 -7.11 22.75
C GLU A 356 6.21 -6.00 21.73
N LEU A 357 5.15 -5.51 21.08
CA LEU A 357 5.26 -4.35 20.17
C LEU A 357 5.82 -3.11 20.86
N LEU A 358 5.41 -2.83 22.10
CA LEU A 358 5.96 -1.71 22.87
C LEU A 358 7.47 -1.89 23.13
N ARG A 359 7.93 -3.12 23.38
CA ARG A 359 9.36 -3.43 23.55
C ARG A 359 10.11 -3.26 22.22
N GLU A 360 9.56 -3.76 21.11
CA GLU A 360 10.13 -3.61 19.78
C GLU A 360 10.20 -2.13 19.37
N LEU A 361 9.15 -1.35 19.59
CA LEU A 361 9.11 0.09 19.31
C LEU A 361 10.17 0.84 20.10
N ARG A 362 10.29 0.56 21.40
CA ARG A 362 11.33 1.16 22.26
C ARG A 362 12.72 0.85 21.72
N LYS A 363 12.97 -0.41 21.34
CA LYS A 363 14.25 -0.85 20.76
C LYS A 363 14.53 -0.15 19.43
N ALA A 364 13.56 -0.12 18.51
CA ALA A 364 13.71 0.52 17.21
C ALA A 364 13.97 2.03 17.32
N LEU A 365 13.32 2.70 18.29
CA LEU A 365 13.58 4.11 18.59
C LEU A 365 14.96 4.35 19.17
N GLN A 366 15.43 3.45 20.04
CA GLN A 366 16.79 3.51 20.57
C GLN A 366 17.81 3.33 19.44
N GLU A 367 17.65 2.33 18.58
CA GLU A 367 18.53 2.10 17.42
C GLU A 367 18.51 3.29 16.46
N ALA A 368 17.35 3.90 16.20
CA ALA A 368 17.25 5.10 15.38
C ALA A 368 17.95 6.31 16.02
N ARG A 369 17.83 6.49 17.34
CA ARG A 369 18.53 7.54 18.10
C ARG A 369 20.04 7.34 18.08
N GLU A 370 20.51 6.12 18.32
CA GLU A 370 21.92 5.77 18.27
C GLU A 370 22.48 6.00 16.86
N PHE A 371 21.77 5.55 15.82
CA PHE A 371 22.13 5.81 14.44
C PHE A 371 22.27 7.31 14.15
N CYS A 372 21.26 8.12 14.50
CA CYS A 372 21.31 9.59 14.32
C CYS A 372 22.49 10.21 15.08
N ALA A 373 22.74 9.76 16.33
CA ALA A 373 23.84 10.25 17.14
C ALA A 373 25.21 9.96 16.52
N THR A 374 25.39 8.80 15.84
CA THR A 374 26.64 8.52 15.11
C THR A 374 26.93 9.51 13.98
N GLN A 375 25.90 10.18 13.47
CA GLN A 375 26.00 11.20 12.43
C GLN A 375 26.02 12.63 12.99
N GLY A 376 26.09 12.79 14.33
CA GLY A 376 26.07 14.10 14.99
C GLY A 376 24.68 14.69 15.19
N VAL A 377 23.62 13.92 14.93
CA VAL A 377 22.23 14.36 15.10
C VAL A 377 21.69 13.92 16.46
N VAL A 378 21.52 14.86 17.38
CA VAL A 378 20.91 14.62 18.69
C VAL A 378 19.41 14.89 18.61
N LEU A 379 18.61 13.83 18.42
CA LEU A 379 17.16 13.97 18.26
C LEU A 379 16.48 14.64 19.47
N ALA A 380 16.99 14.41 20.68
CA ALA A 380 16.46 15.01 21.90
C ALA A 380 16.48 16.55 21.87
N ASP A 381 17.43 17.17 21.18
CA ASP A 381 17.51 18.63 21.08
C ASP A 381 16.36 19.17 20.24
N ALA A 382 16.05 18.51 19.12
CA ALA A 382 14.93 18.87 18.26
C ALA A 382 13.57 18.54 18.89
N GLU A 383 13.48 17.45 19.67
CA GLU A 383 12.28 17.06 20.43
C GLU A 383 11.89 18.10 21.50
N ASN A 384 12.88 18.70 22.16
CA ASN A 384 12.67 19.66 23.26
C ASN A 384 12.63 21.13 22.81
N ALA A 385 13.03 21.43 21.57
CA ALA A 385 13.00 22.77 21.01
C ALA A 385 11.59 23.18 20.55
N SER A 386 11.35 24.48 20.46
CA SER A 386 10.09 25.05 19.94
C SER A 386 10.34 26.20 18.97
N GLY A 387 9.33 26.53 18.17
CA GLY A 387 9.40 27.64 17.21
C GLY A 387 10.57 27.51 16.22
N LEU A 388 11.27 28.62 15.99
CA LEU A 388 12.36 28.70 15.01
C LEU A 388 13.56 27.79 15.34
N ASP A 389 13.83 27.54 16.63
CA ASP A 389 14.95 26.68 17.03
C ASP A 389 14.73 25.23 16.63
N ARG A 390 13.48 24.73 16.76
CA ARG A 390 13.12 23.38 16.29
C ARG A 390 13.32 23.25 14.79
N VAL A 391 12.92 24.27 14.03
CA VAL A 391 13.06 24.31 12.57
C VAL A 391 14.54 24.30 12.17
N ARG A 392 15.37 25.08 12.87
CA ARG A 392 16.82 25.09 12.66
C ARG A 392 17.43 23.71 12.91
N LEU A 393 17.13 23.07 14.04
CA LEU A 393 17.66 21.76 14.41
C LEU A 393 17.20 20.66 13.44
N ILE A 394 15.95 20.68 13.00
CA ILE A 394 15.46 19.77 11.95
C ILE A 394 16.23 20.00 10.64
N GLY A 395 16.45 21.26 10.25
CA GLY A 395 17.23 21.59 9.05
C GLY A 395 18.68 21.11 9.12
N GLU A 396 19.31 21.19 10.29
CA GLU A 396 20.65 20.64 10.56
C GLU A 396 20.66 19.11 10.49
N ALA A 397 19.66 18.45 11.09
CA ALA A 397 19.50 17.00 11.01
C ALA A 397 19.33 16.51 9.57
N VAL A 398 18.50 17.19 8.77
CA VAL A 398 18.30 16.88 7.35
C VAL A 398 19.61 17.03 6.58
N GLU A 399 20.34 18.11 6.78
CA GLU A 399 21.65 18.32 6.12
C GLU A 399 22.64 17.19 6.42
N MET A 400 22.64 16.65 7.65
CA MET A 400 23.52 15.55 8.05
C MET A 400 23.06 14.18 7.54
N LEU A 401 21.76 13.97 7.32
CA LEU A 401 21.18 12.64 7.00
C LEU A 401 20.79 12.46 5.53
N ILE A 402 20.70 13.54 4.74
CA ILE A 402 20.23 13.49 3.34
C ILE A 402 21.25 12.86 2.37
N SER A 403 22.53 12.86 2.74
CA SER A 403 23.64 12.40 1.90
C SER A 403 24.76 11.83 2.77
N PRO A 404 25.48 10.77 2.34
CA PRO A 404 25.39 10.07 1.05
C PRO A 404 24.16 9.15 0.94
N ASP A 405 23.90 8.61 -0.26
CA ASP A 405 22.71 7.79 -0.53
C ASP A 405 22.55 6.57 0.41
N PRO A 406 23.62 5.80 0.74
CA PRO A 406 23.51 4.68 1.67
C PRO A 406 23.07 5.14 3.06
N LEU A 407 23.59 6.27 3.54
CA LEU A 407 23.23 6.85 4.83
C LEU A 407 21.75 7.25 4.85
N ARG A 408 21.32 7.98 3.82
CA ARG A 408 19.91 8.37 3.64
C ARG A 408 18.99 7.16 3.64
N LYS A 409 19.35 6.10 2.89
CA LYS A 409 18.55 4.85 2.81
C LYS A 409 18.45 4.17 4.17
N GLN A 410 19.53 4.10 4.94
CA GLN A 410 19.54 3.53 6.28
C GLN A 410 18.66 4.33 7.24
N PHE A 411 18.78 5.66 7.24
CA PHE A 411 17.91 6.54 8.04
C PHE A 411 16.42 6.30 7.72
N LEU A 412 16.07 6.30 6.43
CA LEU A 412 14.69 6.08 6.01
C LEU A 412 14.18 4.66 6.32
N ALA A 413 15.08 3.67 6.47
CA ALA A 413 14.72 2.34 6.93
C ALA A 413 14.41 2.33 8.44
N HIS A 414 15.23 2.99 9.26
CA HIS A 414 14.97 3.18 10.69
C HIS A 414 13.66 3.93 10.94
N GLU A 415 13.44 5.06 10.26
CA GLU A 415 12.18 5.81 10.38
C GLU A 415 10.98 4.95 9.96
N ARG A 416 11.10 4.19 8.87
CA ARG A 416 10.02 3.31 8.41
C ARG A 416 9.66 2.25 9.44
N LEU A 417 10.65 1.62 10.06
CA LEU A 417 10.44 0.63 11.11
C LEU A 417 9.77 1.25 12.33
N VAL A 418 10.28 2.39 12.81
CA VAL A 418 9.68 3.13 13.93
C VAL A 418 8.25 3.53 13.60
N ARG A 419 8.00 4.10 12.42
CA ARG A 419 6.66 4.52 11.99
C ARG A 419 5.71 3.33 11.93
N MET A 420 6.13 2.21 11.35
CA MET A 420 5.32 0.99 11.29
C MET A 420 4.94 0.50 12.70
N LEU A 421 5.91 0.34 13.60
CA LEU A 421 5.69 -0.10 14.98
C LEU A 421 4.84 0.90 15.77
N PHE A 422 5.10 2.21 15.61
CA PHE A 422 4.34 3.27 16.27
C PHE A 422 2.86 3.26 15.86
N GLN A 423 2.57 3.04 14.57
CA GLN A 423 1.20 2.89 14.09
C GLN A 423 0.55 1.59 14.57
N ALA A 424 1.32 0.51 14.71
CA ALA A 424 0.82 -0.78 15.22
C ALA A 424 0.47 -0.73 16.72
N VAL A 425 1.18 0.07 17.52
CA VAL A 425 0.91 0.22 18.97
C VAL A 425 -0.33 1.08 19.23
N LYS A 426 -0.63 2.08 18.39
CA LYS A 426 -1.84 2.91 18.53
C LYS A 426 -3.11 2.01 18.51
N PRO A 427 -4.07 2.20 19.43
CA PRO A 427 -4.32 3.40 20.24
C PRO A 427 -3.81 3.34 21.69
N ASP A 428 -2.83 2.47 22.01
CA ASP A 428 -2.40 2.31 23.40
C ASP A 428 -1.95 3.65 24.03
N PRO A 429 -2.43 4.02 25.23
CA PRO A 429 -1.96 5.21 25.91
C PRO A 429 -0.44 5.23 26.14
N ALA A 430 0.20 4.05 26.30
CA ALA A 430 1.65 3.93 26.45
C ALA A 430 2.41 4.44 25.21
N VAL A 431 1.77 4.52 24.03
CA VAL A 431 2.39 5.04 22.81
C VAL A 431 2.77 6.52 22.93
N LEU A 432 2.11 7.26 23.83
CA LEU A 432 2.37 8.69 24.05
C LEU A 432 3.80 8.96 24.54
N GLU A 433 4.41 8.00 25.25
CA GLU A 433 5.83 8.06 25.66
C GLU A 433 6.76 8.24 24.45
N PHE A 434 6.37 7.70 23.30
CA PHE A 434 7.18 7.60 22.08
C PHE A 434 6.81 8.63 21.01
N ALA A 435 5.74 9.41 21.22
CA ALA A 435 5.14 10.27 20.22
C ALA A 435 6.12 11.34 19.70
N SER A 436 6.75 12.10 20.60
CA SER A 436 7.67 13.17 20.23
C SER A 436 8.82 12.65 19.35
N SER A 437 9.43 11.53 19.72
CA SER A 437 10.52 10.92 18.95
C SER A 437 10.08 10.38 17.59
N ALA A 438 8.96 9.65 17.55
CA ALA A 438 8.44 9.11 16.30
C ALA A 438 8.05 10.23 15.33
N TYR A 439 7.43 11.31 15.81
CA TYR A 439 7.09 12.47 14.99
C TYR A 439 8.32 13.26 14.56
N CYS A 440 9.32 13.46 15.43
CA CYS A 440 10.56 14.15 15.07
C CYS A 440 11.29 13.41 13.93
N LEU A 441 11.42 12.08 14.02
CA LEU A 441 11.98 11.25 12.95
C LEU A 441 11.17 11.36 11.66
N GLY A 442 9.84 11.29 11.76
CA GLY A 442 8.93 11.43 10.62
C GLY A 442 9.10 12.77 9.89
N ILE A 443 9.18 13.88 10.62
CA ILE A 443 9.37 15.22 10.03
C ILE A 443 10.70 15.30 9.27
N ILE A 444 11.79 14.79 9.85
CA ILE A 444 13.10 14.77 9.18
C ILE A 444 13.03 13.91 7.90
N ALA A 445 12.40 12.74 7.96
CA ALA A 445 12.24 11.86 6.81
C ALA A 445 11.39 12.46 5.69
N ASP A 446 10.30 13.13 6.04
CA ASP A 446 9.42 13.82 5.09
C ASP A 446 10.16 14.97 4.40
N GLU A 447 10.96 15.74 5.15
CA GLU A 447 11.78 16.81 4.59
C GLU A 447 12.87 16.27 3.65
N ILE A 448 13.51 15.15 4.00
CA ILE A 448 14.46 14.45 3.11
C ILE A 448 13.77 14.01 1.82
N ARG A 449 12.57 13.40 1.90
CA ARG A 449 11.80 12.95 0.73
C ARG A 449 11.44 14.12 -0.19
N LEU A 450 10.98 15.21 0.41
CA LEU A 450 10.64 16.45 -0.31
C LEU A 450 11.84 16.99 -1.11
N ARG A 451 13.04 17.00 -0.50
CA ARG A 451 14.26 17.53 -1.11
C ARG A 451 14.91 16.61 -2.15
N THR A 452 14.68 15.30 -2.05
CA THR A 452 15.27 14.29 -2.95
C THR A 452 14.36 13.90 -4.11
N GLY A 453 13.16 14.49 -4.22
CA GLY A 453 12.22 14.24 -5.32
C GLY A 453 11.50 12.88 -5.26
N GLY A 454 11.67 12.13 -4.16
CA GLY A 454 10.95 10.88 -3.93
C GLY A 454 9.47 11.14 -3.67
N ALA A 455 8.59 10.53 -4.47
CA ALA A 455 7.15 10.53 -4.20
C ALA A 455 6.89 9.68 -2.94
N GLY A 456 6.77 10.35 -1.79
CA GLY A 456 6.15 9.81 -0.59
C GLY A 456 4.69 10.27 -0.49
N PRO A 457 3.83 9.56 0.27
CA PRO A 457 2.43 9.94 0.43
C PRO A 457 2.33 11.33 1.03
N SER A 458 1.42 12.13 0.48
CA SER A 458 1.01 13.46 0.92
C SER A 458 0.84 13.58 2.43
N ASP A 459 1.31 14.68 3.03
CA ASP A 459 0.41 15.77 3.50
C ASP A 459 1.10 16.66 4.57
N ILE A 460 2.09 17.48 4.20
CA ILE A 460 2.64 18.56 5.08
C ILE A 460 3.09 19.81 4.26
N SER A 461 2.62 19.97 3.01
CA SER A 461 3.07 21.10 2.17
C SER A 461 2.69 22.47 2.72
N GLU A 462 1.59 22.57 3.49
CA GLU A 462 1.05 23.85 3.98
C GLU A 462 1.68 24.37 5.27
N VAL A 463 2.20 23.50 6.15
CA VAL A 463 2.76 23.94 7.45
C VAL A 463 4.21 24.41 7.29
N LEU A 464 4.95 23.80 6.37
CA LEU A 464 6.32 24.19 6.04
C LEU A 464 6.38 25.43 5.16
N SER A 465 5.37 25.71 4.32
CA SER A 465 5.33 26.98 3.58
C SER A 465 5.22 28.17 4.54
N LYS A 466 4.33 28.10 5.55
CA LYS A 466 4.16 29.16 6.56
C LYS A 466 5.37 29.40 7.45
N VAL A 467 6.15 28.35 7.73
CA VAL A 467 7.38 28.47 8.54
C VAL A 467 8.55 28.98 7.68
N ASN A 468 8.61 28.60 6.40
CA ASN A 468 9.57 29.17 5.46
C ASN A 468 9.24 30.64 5.14
N GLU A 469 7.97 31.03 5.01
CA GLU A 469 7.54 32.44 4.86
C GLU A 469 8.00 33.31 6.05
N LEU A 470 7.88 32.79 7.28
CA LEU A 470 8.33 33.50 8.49
C LEU A 470 9.86 33.60 8.60
N LEU A 471 10.59 32.64 8.03
CA LEU A 471 12.06 32.67 7.98
C LEU A 471 12.57 33.57 6.84
N ASP A 472 11.86 33.61 5.71
CA ASP A 472 12.16 34.47 4.57
C ASP A 472 11.94 35.96 4.89
N GLU A 473 11.01 36.30 5.79
CA GLU A 473 10.88 37.68 6.31
C GLU A 473 12.06 38.10 7.22
N SER A 474 12.78 37.15 7.82
CA SER A 474 13.84 37.44 8.79
C SER A 474 15.26 37.46 8.21
N ILE A 475 15.44 37.12 6.92
CA ILE A 475 16.73 37.20 6.21
C ILE A 475 16.51 37.77 4.81
N ALA A 476 16.03 39.02 4.74
CA ALA A 476 16.00 39.79 3.50
C ALA A 476 17.33 40.53 3.31
N ALA A 477 18.26 39.88 2.61
CA ALA A 477 19.26 40.57 1.80
C ALA A 477 19.60 39.70 0.57
N ASP A 478 19.13 40.19 -0.58
CA ASP A 478 19.56 39.87 -1.95
C ASP A 478 19.12 38.53 -2.58
N GLY A 479 17.90 38.54 -3.12
CA GLY A 479 17.71 38.40 -4.57
C GLY A 479 17.67 36.99 -5.17
N PHE A 480 16.66 36.20 -4.82
CA PHE A 480 16.08 35.18 -5.69
C PHE A 480 14.57 35.14 -5.41
N GLN A 481 13.75 35.66 -6.33
CA GLN A 481 12.30 35.46 -6.24
C GLN A 481 12.00 34.03 -6.71
N ILE A 482 11.67 33.17 -5.76
CA ILE A 482 11.00 31.90 -5.99
C ILE A 482 9.53 32.28 -6.26
N SER A 483 9.03 32.00 -7.46
CA SER A 483 7.61 32.13 -7.76
C SER A 483 6.86 31.05 -6.99
N ASP A 484 6.12 31.48 -5.98
CA ASP A 484 5.22 30.69 -5.16
C ASP A 484 3.91 30.44 -5.92
N ASP A 485 3.97 29.59 -6.95
CA ASP A 485 2.79 29.05 -7.60
C ASP A 485 2.62 27.61 -7.13
N GLY A 486 1.63 27.38 -6.26
CA GLY A 486 1.32 26.14 -5.54
C GLY A 486 0.96 24.90 -6.38
N THR A 487 1.61 24.71 -7.52
CA THR A 487 1.41 23.57 -8.41
C THR A 487 2.75 23.02 -8.90
N GLY A 488 3.30 22.05 -8.17
CA GLY A 488 4.32 21.12 -8.69
C GLY A 488 5.70 21.72 -8.94
N ARG A 489 6.70 21.16 -8.25
CA ARG A 489 8.15 21.17 -8.55
C ARG A 489 8.61 22.27 -9.54
N PRO A 490 9.27 23.35 -9.08
CA PRO A 490 9.89 24.29 -10.01
C PRO A 490 10.95 23.56 -10.83
N LEU A 491 10.68 23.35 -12.10
CA LEU A 491 11.67 22.89 -13.08
C LEU A 491 12.69 24.02 -13.22
N ILE A 492 13.87 23.84 -12.63
CA ILE A 492 14.97 24.79 -12.80
C ILE A 492 15.48 24.65 -14.23
N ASP A 493 15.36 25.72 -15.02
CA ASP A 493 15.93 25.82 -16.36
C ASP A 493 17.45 25.97 -16.27
N LEU A 494 18.15 24.82 -16.27
CA LEU A 494 19.61 24.71 -16.16
C LEU A 494 20.38 25.48 -17.23
N ALA A 495 19.76 25.77 -18.38
CA ALA A 495 20.38 26.54 -19.45
C ALA A 495 20.57 28.03 -19.10
N LYS A 496 19.87 28.53 -18.07
CA LYS A 496 19.94 29.92 -17.61
C LYS A 496 20.71 30.11 -16.30
N ILE A 497 21.31 29.04 -15.75
CA ILE A 497 22.03 29.10 -14.47
C ILE A 497 23.44 29.65 -14.66
N ASP A 498 23.79 30.63 -13.82
CA ASP A 498 25.16 31.12 -13.68
C ASP A 498 25.97 30.14 -12.81
N PHE A 499 26.64 29.19 -13.47
CA PHE A 499 27.39 28.11 -12.82
C PHE A 499 28.55 28.61 -11.96
N GLU A 500 29.15 29.75 -12.29
CA GLU A 500 30.24 30.34 -11.49
C GLU A 500 29.71 30.89 -10.16
N LYS A 501 28.58 31.59 -10.18
CA LYS A 501 27.89 32.02 -8.95
C LYS A 501 27.42 30.84 -8.13
N LEU A 502 26.92 29.78 -8.77
CA LEU A 502 26.48 28.57 -8.07
C LEU A 502 27.64 27.88 -7.35
N ALA A 503 28.80 27.77 -8.00
CA ALA A 503 30.02 27.23 -7.39
C ALA A 503 30.53 28.08 -6.22
N GLN A 504 30.53 29.42 -6.37
CA GLN A 504 30.91 30.33 -5.29
C GLN A 504 29.95 30.23 -4.10
N ARG A 505 28.64 30.15 -4.35
CA ARG A 505 27.62 29.98 -3.32
C ARG A 505 27.78 28.65 -2.59
N PHE A 506 28.05 27.56 -3.31
CA PHE A 506 28.27 26.25 -2.69
C PHE A 506 29.47 26.26 -1.74
N LYS A 507 30.57 26.93 -2.10
CA LYS A 507 31.75 27.09 -1.23
C LYS A 507 31.43 27.82 0.08
N GLN A 508 30.49 28.76 0.04
CA GLN A 508 30.05 29.54 1.20
C GLN A 508 28.82 28.94 1.92
N SER A 509 28.20 27.91 1.33
CA SER A 509 26.97 27.31 1.84
C SER A 509 27.24 26.52 3.11
N LYS A 510 26.37 26.69 4.10
CA LYS A 510 26.31 25.84 5.29
C LYS A 510 25.47 24.57 5.07
N LYS A 511 24.85 24.42 3.90
CA LYS A 511 23.90 23.34 3.56
C LYS A 511 24.31 22.63 2.27
N LYS A 512 25.56 22.16 2.22
CA LYS A 512 26.19 21.61 1.02
C LYS A 512 25.55 20.29 0.55
N ASN A 513 25.17 19.40 1.45
CA ASN A 513 24.49 18.14 1.10
C ASN A 513 23.14 18.42 0.45
N ILE A 514 22.35 19.34 1.01
CA ILE A 514 21.09 19.78 0.39
C ILE A 514 21.33 20.37 -1.00
N ASP A 515 22.32 21.26 -1.14
CA ASP A 515 22.63 21.89 -2.43
C ASP A 515 23.10 20.85 -3.47
N LEU A 516 23.88 19.86 -3.06
CA LEU A 516 24.30 18.73 -3.90
C LEU A 516 23.11 17.90 -4.38
N GLU A 517 22.20 17.51 -3.49
CA GLU A 517 21.03 16.70 -3.85
C GLU A 517 20.09 17.44 -4.79
N ARG A 518 19.94 18.75 -4.61
CA ARG A 518 19.19 19.61 -5.56
C ARG A 518 19.84 19.60 -6.95
N LEU A 519 21.16 19.71 -7.02
CA LEU A 519 21.89 19.64 -8.28
C LEU A 519 21.74 18.27 -8.95
N LYS A 520 21.88 17.17 -8.20
CA LYS A 520 21.64 15.81 -8.70
C LYS A 520 20.23 15.66 -9.26
N ALA A 521 19.21 16.13 -8.54
CA ALA A 521 17.82 16.07 -8.98
C ALA A 521 17.57 16.87 -10.27
N ALA A 522 18.17 18.05 -10.38
CA ALA A 522 18.07 18.89 -11.57
C ALA A 522 18.75 18.23 -12.78
N ILE A 523 19.98 17.73 -12.62
CA ILE A 523 20.72 17.01 -13.67
C ILE A 523 19.93 15.77 -14.13
N ARG A 524 19.38 15.00 -13.19
CA ARG A 524 18.58 13.81 -13.51
C ARG A 524 17.33 14.17 -14.33
N ALA A 525 16.60 15.22 -13.95
CA ALA A 525 15.44 15.68 -14.71
C ALA A 525 15.83 16.12 -16.15
N GLN A 526 16.97 16.79 -16.31
CA GLN A 526 17.50 17.16 -17.63
C GLN A 526 17.90 15.91 -18.44
N LEU A 527 18.59 14.95 -17.83
CA LEU A 527 18.95 13.68 -18.45
C LEU A 527 17.72 12.91 -18.94
N ASP A 528 16.71 12.77 -18.09
CA ASP A 528 15.47 12.06 -18.43
C ASP A 528 14.78 12.71 -19.65
N LYS A 529 14.77 14.04 -19.73
CA LYS A 529 14.28 14.79 -20.90
C LYS A 529 15.14 14.51 -22.14
N LEU A 530 16.47 14.58 -22.03
CA LEU A 530 17.39 14.37 -23.15
C LEU A 530 17.34 12.94 -23.71
N ILE A 531 17.23 11.94 -22.84
CA ILE A 531 17.15 10.52 -23.20
C ILE A 531 15.81 10.19 -23.85
N ARG A 532 14.72 10.81 -23.36
CA ARG A 532 13.40 10.66 -23.98
C ARG A 532 13.38 11.16 -25.42
N ILE A 533 14.12 12.22 -25.72
CA ILE A 533 14.29 12.76 -27.07
C ILE A 533 15.22 11.86 -27.88
N ASN A 534 16.40 11.53 -27.34
CA ASN A 534 17.40 10.72 -28.01
C ASN A 534 17.94 9.61 -27.08
N LYS A 535 17.51 8.37 -27.32
CA LYS A 535 17.89 7.19 -26.53
C LYS A 535 19.39 6.89 -26.57
N THR A 536 20.12 7.34 -27.59
CA THR A 536 21.58 7.10 -27.67
C THR A 536 22.36 7.87 -26.60
N ARG A 537 21.73 8.80 -25.89
CA ARG A 537 22.32 9.57 -24.76
C ARG A 537 22.33 8.79 -23.44
N ALA A 538 22.01 7.50 -23.45
CA ALA A 538 22.04 6.66 -22.26
C ALA A 538 23.45 6.55 -21.62
N ASP A 539 24.52 6.82 -22.37
CA ASP A 539 25.89 6.86 -21.83
C ASP A 539 26.09 8.01 -20.83
N TYR A 540 25.38 9.12 -20.98
CA TYR A 540 25.39 10.21 -20.01
C TYR A 540 24.73 9.79 -18.69
N LEU A 541 23.67 8.99 -18.75
CA LEU A 541 23.07 8.42 -17.54
C LEU A 541 24.07 7.52 -16.80
N ALA A 542 24.75 6.63 -17.53
CA ALA A 542 25.77 5.76 -16.96
C ALA A 542 26.91 6.57 -16.29
N LYS A 543 27.40 7.63 -16.95
CA LYS A 543 28.40 8.53 -16.37
C LYS A 543 27.88 9.23 -15.10
N PHE A 544 26.65 9.72 -15.12
CA PHE A 544 26.04 10.35 -13.94
C PHE A 544 25.91 9.37 -12.77
N GLU A 545 25.52 8.13 -13.05
CA GLU A 545 25.46 7.05 -12.05
C GLU A 545 26.84 6.71 -11.49
N GLU A 546 27.88 6.65 -12.33
CA GLU A 546 29.27 6.44 -11.91
C GLU A 546 29.79 7.57 -11.00
N LEU A 547 29.47 8.84 -11.32
CA LEU A 547 29.78 9.98 -10.46
C LEU A 547 29.11 9.82 -9.07
N ILE A 548 27.83 9.43 -9.04
CA ILE A 548 27.11 9.20 -7.79
C ILE A 548 27.70 8.01 -7.01
N GLU A 549 28.03 6.92 -7.70
CA GLU A 549 28.58 5.71 -7.08
C GLU A 549 29.95 5.97 -6.44
N SER A 550 30.83 6.68 -7.13
CA SER A 550 32.16 7.06 -6.60
C SER A 550 32.10 7.92 -5.34
N TYR A 551 31.07 8.77 -5.21
CA TYR A 551 30.82 9.53 -3.98
C TYR A 551 30.24 8.64 -2.88
N ASN A 552 29.29 7.75 -3.22
CA ASN A 552 28.69 6.83 -2.26
C ASN A 552 29.70 5.81 -1.71
N SER A 553 30.71 5.42 -2.49
CA SER A 553 31.82 4.55 -2.05
C SER A 553 32.85 5.28 -1.17
N GLY A 554 32.70 6.58 -0.95
CA GLY A 554 33.63 7.42 -0.21
C GLY A 554 34.93 7.71 -0.96
N SER A 555 34.98 7.44 -2.27
CA SER A 555 36.16 7.67 -3.11
C SER A 555 36.31 9.14 -3.52
N ARG A 556 35.29 9.97 -3.31
CA ARG A 556 35.27 11.40 -3.62
C ARG A 556 34.68 12.22 -2.48
N SER A 557 35.20 13.44 -2.31
CA SER A 557 34.62 14.44 -1.41
C SER A 557 33.37 15.09 -2.01
N ILE A 558 32.61 15.77 -1.16
CA ILE A 558 31.39 16.48 -1.58
C ILE A 558 31.72 17.65 -2.53
N GLU A 559 32.83 18.35 -2.31
CA GLU A 559 33.29 19.44 -3.19
C GLU A 559 33.72 18.92 -4.57
N GLU A 560 34.48 17.82 -4.61
CA GLU A 560 34.92 17.21 -5.88
C GLU A 560 33.71 16.74 -6.70
N LEU A 561 32.77 16.03 -6.07
CA LEU A 561 31.56 15.59 -6.75
C LEU A 561 30.76 16.79 -7.27
N PHE A 562 30.62 17.86 -6.49
CA PHE A 562 29.88 19.04 -6.92
C PHE A 562 30.53 19.70 -8.16
N GLU A 563 31.86 19.86 -8.17
CA GLU A 563 32.60 20.42 -9.31
C GLU A 563 32.50 19.52 -10.56
N GLU A 564 32.53 18.20 -10.39
CA GLU A 564 32.32 17.25 -11.48
C GLU A 564 30.89 17.26 -12.01
N LEU A 565 29.88 17.36 -11.13
CA LEU A 565 28.48 17.50 -11.53
C LEU A 565 28.22 18.81 -12.28
N LEU A 566 28.87 19.91 -11.88
CA LEU A 566 28.83 21.16 -12.66
C LEU A 566 29.47 20.98 -14.04
N THR A 567 30.62 20.32 -14.11
CA THR A 567 31.31 20.02 -15.37
C THR A 567 30.45 19.13 -16.27
N PHE A 568 29.82 18.12 -15.68
CA PHE A 568 28.92 17.21 -16.35
C PHE A 568 27.66 17.93 -16.85
N SER A 569 27.06 18.82 -16.04
CA SER A 569 25.93 19.66 -16.45
C SER A 569 26.28 20.57 -17.63
N ARG A 570 27.50 21.13 -17.69
CA ARG A 570 27.98 21.88 -18.87
C ARG A 570 28.03 20.99 -20.11
N SER A 571 28.51 19.76 -19.96
CA SER A 571 28.56 18.79 -21.07
C SER A 571 27.16 18.41 -21.57
N LEU A 572 26.16 18.35 -20.66
CA LEU A 572 24.75 18.14 -21.02
C LEU A 572 24.17 19.33 -21.78
N ASN A 573 24.45 20.56 -21.34
CA ASN A 573 24.01 21.76 -22.05
C ASN A 573 24.61 21.83 -23.46
N GLU A 574 25.88 21.46 -23.62
CA GLU A 574 26.53 21.37 -24.93
C GLU A 574 25.91 20.29 -25.82
N GLU A 575 25.55 19.14 -25.24
CA GLU A 575 24.88 18.05 -25.95
C GLU A 575 23.44 18.42 -26.33
N GLU A 576 22.71 19.14 -25.48
CA GLU A 576 21.38 19.69 -25.80
C GLU A 576 21.46 20.63 -27.01
N GLN A 577 22.49 21.48 -27.08
CA GLN A 577 22.72 22.40 -28.21
C GLN A 577 23.38 21.75 -29.44
N ARG A 578 23.74 20.47 -29.38
CA ARG A 578 24.46 19.79 -30.47
C ARG A 578 23.65 19.76 -31.76
N HIS A 579 22.33 19.61 -31.70
CA HIS A 579 21.47 19.62 -32.88
C HIS A 579 21.62 20.94 -33.66
N VAL A 580 21.68 22.08 -32.96
CA VAL A 580 21.93 23.40 -33.56
C VAL A 580 23.30 23.48 -34.23
N ARG A 581 24.35 23.04 -33.51
CA ARG A 581 25.74 23.05 -34.04
C ARG A 581 25.90 22.17 -35.27
N GLU A 582 25.26 21.01 -35.27
CA GLU A 582 25.27 20.06 -36.39
C GLU A 582 24.29 20.46 -37.52
N GLN A 583 23.50 21.52 -37.32
CA GLN A 583 22.44 21.99 -38.23
C GLN A 583 21.41 20.89 -38.52
N LEU A 584 21.03 20.12 -37.51
CA LEU A 584 20.04 19.05 -37.54
C LEU A 584 18.91 19.36 -36.56
N THR A 585 17.71 18.86 -36.84
CA THR A 585 16.65 18.75 -35.82
C THR A 585 16.99 17.64 -34.82
N ASP A 586 16.36 17.63 -33.63
CA ASP A 586 16.61 16.58 -32.63
C ASP A 586 16.30 15.16 -33.15
N ASP A 587 15.25 15.00 -33.97
CA ASP A 587 14.93 13.71 -34.62
C ASP A 587 16.04 13.30 -35.60
N GLU A 588 16.51 14.23 -36.43
CA GLU A 588 17.59 13.97 -37.40
C GLU A 588 18.91 13.67 -36.70
N LEU A 589 19.21 14.35 -35.59
CA LEU A 589 20.39 14.09 -34.78
C LEU A 589 20.34 12.69 -34.15
N THR A 590 19.15 12.24 -33.74
CA THR A 590 18.97 10.89 -33.19
C THR A 590 19.28 9.82 -34.23
N VAL A 591 18.76 9.96 -35.45
CA VAL A 591 19.09 9.07 -36.56
C VAL A 591 20.59 9.13 -36.88
N PHE A 592 21.17 10.33 -36.95
CA PHE A 592 22.61 10.50 -37.15
C PHE A 592 23.45 9.81 -36.07
N ASP A 593 23.05 9.88 -34.80
CA ASP A 593 23.72 9.20 -33.70
C ASP A 593 23.60 7.68 -33.78
N ILE A 594 22.42 7.16 -34.12
CA ILE A 594 22.23 5.72 -34.36
C ILE A 594 23.18 5.24 -35.46
N LEU A 595 23.34 5.99 -36.54
CA LEU A 595 24.23 5.64 -37.65
C LEU A 595 25.72 5.74 -37.30
N THR A 596 26.09 6.60 -36.35
CA THR A 596 27.51 6.88 -36.05
C THR A 596 28.01 6.26 -34.74
N ARG A 597 27.12 5.77 -33.86
CA ARG A 597 27.48 5.23 -32.53
C ARG A 597 26.88 3.83 -32.31
N PRO A 598 27.70 2.77 -32.16
CA PRO A 598 29.10 2.66 -32.59
C PRO A 598 29.19 2.69 -34.13
N GLY A 599 30.21 3.29 -34.71
CA GLY A 599 30.36 3.45 -36.16
C GLY A 599 31.84 3.45 -36.59
N PRO A 600 32.13 3.45 -37.91
CA PRO A 600 33.50 3.53 -38.38
C PRO A 600 34.08 4.94 -38.12
N GLU A 601 35.40 5.09 -38.18
CA GLU A 601 36.02 6.42 -38.21
C GLU A 601 35.67 7.10 -39.54
N LEU A 602 34.97 8.22 -39.47
CA LEU A 602 34.51 8.99 -40.64
C LEU A 602 35.37 10.24 -40.84
N SER A 603 35.73 10.51 -42.08
CA SER A 603 36.27 11.82 -42.48
C SER A 603 35.21 12.92 -42.38
N ALA A 604 35.63 14.20 -42.46
CA ALA A 604 34.71 15.33 -42.41
C ALA A 604 33.69 15.32 -43.57
N GLU A 605 34.11 14.87 -44.77
CA GLU A 605 33.26 14.74 -45.95
C GLU A 605 32.23 13.62 -45.76
N GLU A 606 32.68 12.43 -45.36
CA GLU A 606 31.79 11.28 -45.08
C GLU A 606 30.78 11.59 -43.97
N ARG A 607 31.18 12.37 -42.96
CA ARG A 607 30.26 12.79 -41.89
C ARG A 607 29.14 13.69 -42.41
N GLU A 608 29.43 14.61 -43.33
CA GLU A 608 28.42 15.43 -43.98
C GLU A 608 27.50 14.61 -44.91
N GLU A 609 28.02 13.55 -45.53
CA GLU A 609 27.19 12.58 -46.26
C GLU A 609 26.21 11.88 -45.32
N VAL A 610 26.68 11.32 -44.20
CA VAL A 610 25.80 10.65 -43.21
C VAL A 610 24.72 11.61 -42.65
N LYS A 611 25.03 12.91 -42.51
CA LYS A 611 24.00 13.91 -42.15
C LYS A 611 22.93 14.07 -43.23
N LYS A 612 23.32 14.13 -44.50
CA LYS A 612 22.35 14.21 -45.62
C LYS A 612 21.45 12.97 -45.62
N VAL A 613 22.03 11.80 -45.43
CA VAL A 613 21.31 10.53 -45.31
C VAL A 613 20.31 10.58 -44.15
N ALA A 614 20.73 11.01 -42.96
CA ALA A 614 19.82 11.12 -41.81
C ALA A 614 18.60 12.01 -42.10
N ARG A 615 18.79 13.16 -42.79
CA ARG A 615 17.69 14.06 -43.19
C ARG A 615 16.77 13.41 -44.24
N GLN A 616 17.35 12.79 -45.27
CA GLN A 616 16.59 12.18 -46.35
C GLN A 616 15.81 10.96 -45.86
N LEU A 617 16.46 10.12 -45.06
CA LEU A 617 15.87 8.96 -44.40
C LEU A 617 14.67 9.35 -43.55
N LEU A 618 14.80 10.34 -42.67
CA LEU A 618 13.69 10.76 -41.82
C LEU A 618 12.52 11.31 -42.64
N ARG A 619 12.78 12.06 -43.71
CA ARG A 619 11.73 12.54 -44.64
C ARG A 619 11.04 11.39 -45.37
N ARG A 620 11.80 10.42 -45.89
CA ARG A 620 11.31 9.27 -46.64
C ARG A 620 10.47 8.35 -45.73
N VAL A 621 10.96 8.07 -44.53
CA VAL A 621 10.24 7.30 -43.52
C VAL A 621 8.95 8.01 -43.10
N LYS A 622 9.00 9.30 -42.72
CA LYS A 622 7.79 10.06 -42.34
C LYS A 622 6.74 10.11 -43.46
N GLY A 623 7.17 10.15 -44.73
CA GLY A 623 6.27 10.08 -45.89
C GLY A 623 5.70 8.69 -46.18
N ALA A 624 6.35 7.62 -45.72
CA ALA A 624 5.92 6.22 -45.89
C ALA A 624 5.04 5.71 -44.73
N VAL A 625 4.94 6.44 -43.62
CA VAL A 625 4.07 6.08 -42.49
C VAL A 625 2.60 6.23 -42.90
N VAL A 626 1.86 5.12 -42.80
CA VAL A 626 0.40 5.05 -43.03
C VAL A 626 -0.34 4.70 -41.73
N LEU A 627 -1.68 4.78 -41.74
CA LEU A 627 -2.51 4.46 -40.58
C LEU A 627 -2.40 2.96 -40.21
N GLU A 628 -2.15 2.67 -38.93
CA GLU A 628 -1.87 1.32 -38.36
C GLU A 628 -0.66 0.62 -39.01
N TRP A 629 0.35 1.38 -39.44
CA TRP A 629 1.51 0.81 -40.11
C TRP A 629 2.26 -0.20 -39.21
N ARG A 630 2.19 -0.04 -37.88
CA ARG A 630 2.83 -0.96 -36.91
C ARG A 630 2.20 -2.36 -36.93
N GLU A 631 0.91 -2.46 -37.25
CA GLU A 631 0.19 -3.74 -37.30
C GLU A 631 0.35 -4.42 -38.67
N LYS A 632 0.25 -3.63 -39.75
CA LYS A 632 0.28 -4.11 -41.13
C LYS A 632 1.68 -4.58 -41.53
N ALA A 633 1.84 -5.89 -41.74
CA ALA A 633 3.13 -6.50 -42.13
C ALA A 633 3.71 -5.88 -43.42
N GLN A 634 2.87 -5.57 -44.40
CA GLN A 634 3.29 -4.92 -45.65
C GLN A 634 3.82 -3.49 -45.44
N ALA A 635 3.18 -2.72 -44.55
CA ALA A 635 3.60 -1.35 -44.25
C ALA A 635 4.94 -1.33 -43.48
N ARG A 636 5.12 -2.25 -42.51
CA ARG A 636 6.41 -2.46 -41.83
C ARG A 636 7.52 -2.84 -42.81
N ALA A 637 7.24 -3.75 -43.75
CA ALA A 637 8.20 -4.14 -44.77
C ALA A 637 8.58 -2.96 -45.68
N GLN A 638 7.62 -2.11 -46.07
CA GLN A 638 7.89 -0.92 -46.87
C GLN A 638 8.79 0.09 -46.14
N ILE A 639 8.54 0.35 -44.85
CA ILE A 639 9.39 1.25 -44.06
C ILE A 639 10.79 0.66 -43.90
N ARG A 640 10.90 -0.66 -43.65
CA ARG A 640 12.19 -1.34 -43.56
C ARG A 640 12.98 -1.26 -44.87
N LEU A 641 12.34 -1.51 -46.00
CA LEU A 641 12.97 -1.38 -47.32
C LEU A 641 13.38 0.08 -47.58
N ALA A 642 12.54 1.06 -47.23
CA ALA A 642 12.89 2.47 -47.38
C ALA A 642 14.12 2.86 -46.53
N ILE A 643 14.29 2.25 -45.36
CA ILE A 643 15.49 2.43 -44.52
C ILE A 643 16.70 1.75 -45.17
N GLU A 644 16.57 0.50 -45.59
CA GLU A 644 17.64 -0.26 -46.23
C GLU A 644 18.11 0.45 -47.52
N ASP A 645 17.21 0.79 -48.44
CA ASP A 645 17.53 1.49 -49.70
C ASP A 645 18.29 2.80 -49.47
N GLU A 646 17.79 3.64 -48.55
CA GLU A 646 18.40 4.96 -48.30
C GLU A 646 19.77 4.85 -47.63
N LEU A 647 19.97 3.84 -46.76
CA LEU A 647 21.26 3.60 -46.13
C LEU A 647 22.26 2.95 -47.11
N ASP A 648 21.82 2.11 -48.04
CA ASP A 648 22.70 1.46 -49.04
C ASP A 648 23.18 2.47 -50.09
N GLU A 649 22.30 3.37 -50.54
CA GLU A 649 22.65 4.43 -51.49
C GLU A 649 23.49 5.55 -50.85
N GLY A 650 23.25 5.82 -49.57
CA GLY A 650 23.71 7.01 -48.89
C GLY A 650 24.93 6.85 -47.98
N LEU A 651 25.14 5.68 -47.37
CA LEU A 651 26.23 5.51 -46.41
C LEU A 651 27.59 5.36 -47.12
N PRO A 652 28.66 5.97 -46.58
CA PRO A 652 30.01 5.80 -47.12
C PRO A 652 30.52 4.36 -47.08
N ARG A 653 31.53 4.04 -47.92
CA ARG A 653 32.16 2.70 -47.99
C ARG A 653 32.84 2.24 -46.70
N SER A 654 33.03 3.14 -45.75
CA SER A 654 33.56 2.84 -44.42
C SER A 654 32.61 1.98 -43.57
N TYR A 655 31.34 1.82 -43.96
CA TYR A 655 30.39 0.91 -43.31
C TYR A 655 30.50 -0.52 -43.89
N SER A 656 30.85 -1.50 -43.06
CA SER A 656 30.86 -2.91 -43.48
C SER A 656 29.44 -3.45 -43.69
N PRO A 657 29.25 -4.55 -44.47
CA PRO A 657 27.94 -5.17 -44.65
C PRO A 657 27.26 -5.59 -43.33
N GLU A 658 28.03 -6.02 -42.34
CA GLU A 658 27.54 -6.36 -41.01
C GLU A 658 27.06 -5.12 -40.25
N LEU A 659 27.86 -4.05 -40.28
CA LEU A 659 27.53 -2.79 -39.60
C LEU A 659 26.31 -2.13 -40.23
N TYR A 660 26.21 -2.14 -41.56
CA TYR A 660 25.05 -1.68 -42.30
C TYR A 660 23.75 -2.37 -41.84
N LYS A 661 23.74 -3.71 -41.75
CA LYS A 661 22.56 -4.47 -41.28
C LYS A 661 22.18 -4.13 -39.84
N GLN A 662 23.17 -3.93 -38.98
CA GLN A 662 22.95 -3.48 -37.59
C GLN A 662 22.32 -2.08 -37.57
N LYS A 663 22.82 -1.14 -38.39
CA LYS A 663 22.29 0.22 -38.48
C LYS A 663 20.86 0.26 -39.03
N CYS A 664 20.55 -0.51 -40.06
CA CYS A 664 19.19 -0.63 -40.58
C CYS A 664 18.21 -1.11 -39.50
N SER A 665 18.63 -2.12 -38.73
CA SER A 665 17.81 -2.68 -37.65
C SER A 665 17.57 -1.66 -36.53
N ALA A 666 18.63 -0.95 -36.10
CA ALA A 666 18.54 0.04 -35.03
C ALA A 666 17.71 1.27 -35.42
N VAL A 667 17.83 1.74 -36.67
CA VAL A 667 16.99 2.83 -37.20
C VAL A 667 15.53 2.38 -37.27
N PHE A 668 15.26 1.17 -37.75
CA PHE A 668 13.90 0.64 -37.81
C PHE A 668 13.26 0.53 -36.42
N GLU A 669 14.00 0.03 -35.43
CA GLU A 669 13.54 -0.04 -34.04
C GLU A 669 13.22 1.35 -33.47
N HIS A 670 14.11 2.32 -33.66
CA HIS A 670 13.87 3.70 -33.25
C HIS A 670 12.59 4.29 -33.89
N VAL A 671 12.43 4.11 -35.20
CA VAL A 671 11.24 4.55 -35.96
C VAL A 671 9.97 3.87 -35.46
N PHE A 672 10.04 2.57 -35.16
CA PHE A 672 8.92 1.79 -34.63
C PHE A 672 8.47 2.28 -33.26
N GLU A 673 9.38 2.77 -32.42
CA GLU A 673 9.05 3.29 -31.11
C GLU A 673 8.59 4.75 -31.15
N SER A 674 9.28 5.62 -31.92
CA SER A 674 9.12 7.07 -31.87
C SER A 674 7.95 7.62 -32.71
N LEU A 675 7.61 6.98 -33.84
CA LEU A 675 6.57 7.47 -34.75
C LEU A 675 5.22 6.81 -34.45
N SER A 676 4.28 7.58 -33.90
CA SER A 676 2.89 7.15 -33.68
C SER A 676 2.13 6.97 -35.01
N ASP A 677 1.03 6.23 -34.98
CA ASP A 677 0.14 6.14 -36.14
C ASP A 677 -0.33 7.54 -36.56
N ALA A 678 -0.39 7.78 -37.88
CA ALA A 678 -0.97 9.01 -38.40
C ALA A 678 -2.42 9.10 -37.92
N LYS A 679 -2.77 10.12 -37.12
CA LYS A 679 -4.15 10.36 -36.72
C LYS A 679 -4.98 10.59 -37.98
N ALA A 680 -6.07 9.83 -38.13
CA ALA A 680 -7.06 10.09 -39.17
C ALA A 680 -7.54 11.54 -39.04
N ALA A 681 -7.39 12.31 -40.13
CA ALA A 681 -7.88 13.67 -40.24
C ALA A 681 -9.41 13.72 -40.29
#